data_AF-A0A6B1I713-F1
#
_entry.id   AF-A0A6B1I713-F1
#
_cell.length_a   1.000
_cell.length_b   1.000
_cell.length_c   1.000
_cell.angle_alpha   90.00
_cell.angle_beta   90.00
_cell.angle_gamma   90.00
#
_symmetry.space_group_name_H-M   'P 1'
#
loop_
_entity.id
_entity.type
_entity.pdbx_description
1 polymer ?
#
loop_
_entity_poly.entity_id
_entity_poly.type
_entity_poly.pdbx_seq_one_letter_code
_entity_poly.pdbx_strand_id
1 'polypeptide(L)'
;MEALSMKAYTTPLGLVGAALMVAGGLAYLLNAESGSVGLFNLALGALMVAAAGLLNPALFRQYGRWLNAFWGGIMVFGIVAMVNFLGNRYPERFDLTEGRLHSLADLTVETLKTLDRDVHALAFMEGGENAELELLLAELETYNTRFSYEFIDPDRDPRRTEEYGIHRYDTLVLESGDKQQQITELEEREIVNSLLKLTRERQDRIYLTVGHGERQLVNQPDGLEQLKVQLGAIDYAVEDSLFLAREGAVPEDCAVLVVAGPRTPLFPVEVEAIRSYLAAGGALLLLLDPLADSGLAELLDEWGVAVGDDFVIDTSGIGSLFGLDFTTPVALSYGDHPVTRKHQGLMTFFQLGRSVHFDEGSGREGGPLVMTSEAGWAETDLSVLTTEGNQTVKLDEGVDQPGPVSLAVAARDTEAGGRLVVFGDSDFATNQYFGVQGNGDLVLNALSWLAEDEGLISIRPREPGHNPIALTESDGEWIFWLSVVLYPGLIALVGIVVVSRKGRWSLADLSAAGLGIVISLGIAALVNFLGDRYHLRKDMTADALFTLSNDTHRLLTPLADNGQYVSVKTFMGEMENMRFEDLLREYSYVSPNFDYELLDPQKNRLRVEQNNIRERGTSIIEVIDEGQVRAERITAQSEEALSNAILKALKGRELRAYFTSGHGEAELDQVDELGYSTLKGRLKELNFAVEGGLTLAEPVPDDATLVVVLGPKERFAAAEVEVLGQYLARGGSALFLLDPGQPTGLEALLNEYSVELGQDFVVDLSGLGQLFGADVSVPVVINYGDHPITEKLSAGTMSFFPLARSVQMTEHRLKEPDIAALAYTHKSSWGEADL
;
A
#
# COMPACT_ATOMS: atom_id res chain seq x y z
N MET A 1 27.09 -37.93 -69.03
CA MET A 1 25.80 -37.29 -68.68
C MET A 1 24.98 -38.08 -67.66
N GLU A 2 25.20 -39.38 -67.43
CA GLU A 2 24.37 -40.18 -66.50
C GLU A 2 24.58 -39.90 -65.00
N ALA A 3 25.79 -39.53 -64.56
CA ALA A 3 26.06 -39.30 -63.12
C ALA A 3 25.39 -38.02 -62.54
N LEU A 4 24.98 -37.07 -63.38
CA LEU A 4 24.25 -35.87 -62.97
C LEU A 4 22.74 -36.12 -62.82
N SER A 5 22.19 -37.10 -63.54
CA SER A 5 20.77 -37.50 -63.46
C SER A 5 20.46 -38.23 -62.15
N MET A 6 21.35 -39.11 -61.69
CA MET A 6 21.14 -39.93 -60.49
C MET A 6 21.03 -39.10 -59.19
N LYS A 7 21.71 -37.95 -59.08
CA LYS A 7 21.66 -37.11 -57.87
C LYS A 7 20.29 -36.46 -57.63
N ALA A 8 19.56 -36.10 -58.69
CA ALA A 8 18.24 -35.47 -58.59
C ALA A 8 17.18 -36.37 -57.92
N TYR A 9 17.35 -37.69 -58.02
CA TYR A 9 16.44 -38.67 -57.44
C TYR A 9 16.83 -39.14 -56.02
N THR A 10 18.00 -38.75 -55.51
CA THR A 10 18.47 -39.21 -54.18
C THR A 10 17.67 -38.63 -53.02
N THR A 11 17.27 -37.36 -53.09
CA THR A 11 16.44 -36.69 -52.06
C THR A 11 15.02 -37.24 -51.98
N PRO A 12 14.25 -37.37 -53.09
CA PRO A 12 12.93 -37.99 -53.03
C PRO A 12 13.00 -39.47 -52.64
N LEU A 13 14.05 -40.20 -53.05
CA LEU A 13 14.27 -41.60 -52.62
C LEU A 13 14.47 -41.71 -51.10
N GLY A 14 15.25 -40.78 -50.51
CA GLY A 14 15.43 -40.69 -49.06
C GLY A 14 14.15 -40.34 -48.30
N LEU A 15 13.35 -39.41 -48.82
CA LEU A 15 12.07 -39.00 -48.22
C LEU A 15 11.02 -40.12 -48.28
N VAL A 16 10.91 -40.84 -49.41
CA VAL A 16 10.03 -42.00 -49.54
C VAL A 16 10.48 -43.13 -48.61
N GLY A 17 11.81 -43.35 -48.51
CA GLY A 17 12.37 -44.31 -47.56
C GLY A 17 12.04 -43.97 -46.11
N ALA A 18 12.19 -42.71 -45.70
CA ALA A 18 11.84 -42.24 -44.36
C ALA A 18 10.33 -42.36 -44.07
N ALA A 19 9.47 -42.01 -45.04
CA ALA A 19 8.02 -42.17 -44.91
C ALA A 19 7.61 -43.65 -44.74
N LEU A 20 8.26 -44.56 -45.46
CA LEU A 20 8.07 -46.01 -45.30
C LEU A 20 8.55 -46.53 -43.95
N MET A 21 9.64 -45.99 -43.41
CA MET A 21 10.10 -46.33 -42.05
C MET A 21 9.10 -45.88 -40.98
N VAL A 22 8.55 -44.67 -41.10
CA VAL A 22 7.55 -44.15 -40.16
C VAL A 22 6.24 -44.94 -40.27
N ALA A 23 5.74 -45.15 -41.48
CA ALA A 23 4.52 -45.94 -41.71
C ALA A 23 4.67 -47.40 -41.27
N GLY A 24 5.84 -48.02 -41.52
CA GLY A 24 6.16 -49.38 -41.06
C GLY A 24 6.28 -49.49 -39.55
N GLY A 25 6.90 -48.50 -38.89
CA GLY A 25 7.02 -48.43 -37.43
C GLY A 25 5.68 -48.22 -36.74
N LEU A 26 4.83 -47.32 -37.25
CA LEU A 26 3.48 -47.13 -36.74
C LEU A 26 2.59 -48.36 -36.97
N ALA A 27 2.66 -49.01 -38.14
CA ALA A 27 1.91 -50.24 -38.39
C ALA A 27 2.33 -51.37 -37.44
N TYR A 28 3.62 -51.49 -37.12
CA TYR A 28 4.14 -52.45 -36.16
C TYR A 28 3.71 -52.17 -34.71
N LEU A 29 3.69 -50.89 -34.31
CA LEU A 29 3.27 -50.47 -32.96
C LEU A 29 1.76 -50.58 -32.73
N LEU A 30 0.96 -50.27 -33.75
CA LEU A 30 -0.51 -50.21 -33.65
C LEU A 30 -1.18 -51.58 -33.82
N ASN A 31 -0.56 -52.54 -34.52
CA ASN A 31 -1.20 -53.82 -34.80
C ASN A 31 -0.20 -54.98 -34.96
N ALA A 32 0.08 -55.68 -33.86
CA ALA A 32 1.11 -56.72 -33.76
C ALA A 32 0.91 -57.90 -34.75
N GLU A 33 -0.33 -58.21 -35.14
CA GLU A 33 -0.63 -59.30 -36.08
C GLU A 33 -0.24 -58.97 -37.55
N SER A 34 -0.11 -57.69 -37.89
CA SER A 34 0.36 -57.21 -39.20
C SER A 34 1.88 -57.00 -39.25
N GLY A 35 2.60 -57.45 -38.22
CA GLY A 35 4.00 -57.12 -37.96
C GLY A 35 4.97 -57.45 -39.10
N SER A 36 4.66 -58.45 -39.94
CA SER A 36 5.50 -58.81 -41.10
C SER A 36 5.48 -57.74 -42.20
N VAL A 37 4.34 -57.09 -42.45
CA VAL A 37 4.20 -55.99 -43.42
C VAL A 37 4.82 -54.70 -42.87
N GLY A 38 4.65 -54.45 -41.57
CA GLY A 38 5.32 -53.34 -40.87
C GLY A 38 6.84 -53.46 -40.91
N LEU A 39 7.38 -54.65 -40.57
CA LEU A 39 8.81 -54.96 -40.65
C LEU A 39 9.36 -54.88 -42.08
N PHE A 40 8.59 -55.34 -43.08
CA PHE A 40 8.98 -55.23 -44.49
C PHE A 40 9.11 -53.77 -44.93
N ASN A 41 8.12 -52.93 -44.63
CA ASN A 41 8.17 -51.50 -44.94
C ASN A 41 9.30 -50.77 -44.21
N LEU A 42 9.58 -51.15 -42.97
CA LEU A 42 10.66 -50.59 -42.17
C LEU A 42 12.04 -50.98 -42.73
N ALA A 43 12.23 -52.25 -43.11
CA ALA A 43 13.46 -52.74 -43.74
C ALA A 43 13.66 -52.12 -45.13
N LEU A 44 12.61 -52.05 -45.95
CA LEU A 44 12.65 -51.42 -47.28
C LEU A 44 12.97 -49.92 -47.19
N GLY A 45 12.31 -49.22 -46.27
CA GLY A 45 12.56 -47.81 -46.00
C GLY A 45 13.99 -47.55 -45.54
N ALA A 46 14.52 -48.35 -44.62
CA ALA A 46 15.91 -48.25 -44.16
C ALA A 46 16.92 -48.49 -45.30
N LEU A 47 16.64 -49.46 -46.17
CA LEU A 47 17.49 -49.78 -47.32
C LEU A 47 17.48 -48.64 -48.36
N MET A 48 16.32 -48.01 -48.59
CA MET A 48 16.19 -46.84 -49.46
C MET A 48 16.92 -45.60 -48.90
N VAL A 49 16.84 -45.35 -47.59
CA VAL A 49 17.58 -44.27 -46.92
C VAL A 49 19.09 -44.52 -46.98
N ALA A 50 19.53 -45.76 -46.75
CA ALA A 50 20.95 -46.15 -46.84
C ALA A 50 21.47 -46.03 -48.28
N ALA A 51 20.69 -46.47 -49.28
CA ALA A 51 21.02 -46.33 -50.69
C ALA A 51 21.11 -44.85 -51.11
N ALA A 52 20.15 -44.01 -50.67
CA ALA A 52 20.17 -42.57 -50.91
C ALA A 52 21.41 -41.90 -50.28
N GLY A 53 21.82 -42.34 -49.07
CA GLY A 53 23.02 -41.84 -48.38
C GLY A 53 24.33 -42.27 -49.04
N LEU A 54 24.43 -43.53 -49.50
CA LEU A 54 25.60 -44.05 -50.22
C LEU A 54 25.78 -43.40 -51.59
N LEU A 55 24.68 -43.13 -52.30
CA LEU A 55 24.69 -42.45 -53.60
C LEU A 55 24.95 -40.94 -53.47
N ASN A 56 24.70 -40.34 -52.31
CA ASN A 56 24.92 -38.91 -52.06
C ASN A 56 25.58 -38.65 -50.68
N PRO A 57 26.93 -38.58 -50.62
CA PRO A 57 27.68 -38.35 -49.38
C PRO A 57 27.39 -37.00 -48.68
N ALA A 58 26.77 -36.04 -49.37
CA ALA A 58 26.30 -34.80 -48.76
C ALA A 58 25.02 -35.01 -47.96
N LEU A 59 24.10 -35.84 -48.48
CA LEU A 59 22.83 -36.22 -47.86
C LEU A 59 23.07 -37.11 -46.62
N PHE A 60 24.07 -38.00 -46.68
CA PHE A 60 24.49 -38.79 -45.51
C PHE A 60 25.00 -37.93 -44.35
N ARG A 61 25.77 -36.88 -44.65
CA ARG A 61 26.21 -35.90 -43.63
C ARG A 61 25.06 -35.07 -43.08
N GLN A 62 24.01 -34.83 -43.88
CA GLN A 62 22.81 -34.12 -43.45
C GLN A 62 21.94 -34.99 -42.53
N TYR A 63 21.83 -36.30 -42.79
CA TYR A 63 21.20 -37.25 -41.86
C TYR A 63 21.88 -37.27 -40.49
N GLY A 64 23.21 -37.19 -40.44
CA GLY A 64 23.93 -37.07 -39.16
C GLY A 64 23.59 -35.78 -38.38
N ARG A 65 23.38 -34.66 -39.09
CA ARG A 65 22.93 -33.40 -38.45
C ARG A 65 21.50 -33.50 -37.94
N TRP A 66 20.60 -34.13 -38.71
CA TRP A 66 19.21 -34.37 -38.28
C TRP A 66 19.13 -35.34 -37.10
N LEU A 67 19.96 -36.38 -37.08
CA LEU A 67 20.04 -37.31 -35.95
C LEU A 67 20.54 -36.60 -34.68
N ASN A 68 21.55 -35.73 -34.80
CA ASN A 68 22.02 -34.92 -33.68
C ASN A 68 20.95 -33.92 -33.20
N ALA A 69 20.19 -33.30 -34.11
CA ALA A 69 19.07 -32.42 -33.75
C ALA A 69 17.93 -33.20 -33.07
N PHE A 70 17.63 -34.41 -33.54
CA PHE A 70 16.65 -35.31 -32.93
C PHE A 70 17.06 -35.75 -31.52
N TRP A 71 18.31 -36.18 -31.33
CA TRP A 71 18.83 -36.52 -30.00
C TRP A 71 18.95 -35.31 -29.08
N GLY A 72 19.30 -34.13 -29.63
CA GLY A 72 19.26 -32.86 -28.89
C GLY A 72 17.85 -32.53 -28.40
N GLY A 73 16.84 -32.72 -29.26
CA GLY A 73 15.43 -32.58 -28.89
C GLY A 73 15.00 -33.55 -27.79
N ILE A 74 15.37 -34.83 -27.90
CA ILE A 74 15.12 -35.84 -26.84
C ILE A 74 15.82 -35.47 -25.53
N MET A 75 17.05 -34.98 -25.58
CA MET A 75 17.79 -34.56 -24.39
C MET A 75 17.10 -33.38 -23.70
N VAL A 76 16.66 -32.37 -24.46
CA VAL A 76 15.88 -31.25 -23.92
C VAL A 76 14.58 -31.76 -23.29
N PHE A 77 13.86 -32.66 -23.97
CA PHE A 77 12.64 -33.25 -23.43
C PHE A 77 12.90 -34.06 -22.15
N GLY A 78 14.03 -34.78 -22.10
CA GLY A 78 14.48 -35.50 -20.91
C GLY A 78 14.86 -34.58 -19.76
N ILE A 79 15.49 -33.44 -20.03
CA ILE A 79 15.77 -32.41 -19.03
C ILE A 79 14.46 -31.82 -18.51
N VAL A 80 13.51 -31.48 -19.39
CA VAL A 80 12.19 -30.97 -18.99
C VAL A 80 11.44 -32.00 -18.14
N ALA A 81 11.47 -33.28 -18.52
CA ALA A 81 10.86 -34.36 -17.74
C ALA A 81 11.55 -34.55 -16.38
N MET A 82 12.89 -34.44 -16.33
CA MET A 82 13.67 -34.51 -15.09
C MET A 82 13.38 -33.33 -14.17
N VAL A 83 13.29 -32.11 -14.70
CA VAL A 83 12.94 -30.90 -13.94
C VAL A 83 11.52 -31.04 -13.38
N ASN A 84 10.55 -31.50 -14.17
CA ASN A 84 9.20 -31.78 -13.67
C ASN A 84 9.18 -32.90 -12.61
N PHE A 85 9.96 -33.97 -12.80
CA PHE A 85 10.07 -35.05 -11.82
C PHE A 85 10.70 -34.59 -10.50
N LEU A 86 11.76 -33.77 -10.58
CA LEU A 86 12.42 -33.17 -9.41
C LEU A 86 11.48 -32.19 -8.70
N GLY A 87 10.79 -31.32 -9.44
CA GLY A 87 9.81 -30.38 -8.88
C GLY A 87 8.64 -31.05 -8.19
N ASN A 88 8.17 -32.22 -8.68
CA ASN A 88 7.14 -33.01 -7.99
C ASN A 88 7.67 -33.78 -6.77
N ARG A 89 8.97 -34.09 -6.70
CA ARG A 89 9.55 -34.93 -5.64
C ARG A 89 10.11 -34.11 -4.47
N TYR A 90 10.61 -32.91 -4.76
CA TYR A 90 11.18 -31.98 -3.79
C TYR A 90 10.35 -30.69 -3.84
N PRO A 91 9.41 -30.48 -2.90
CA PRO A 91 8.52 -29.32 -2.89
C PRO A 91 9.20 -28.02 -2.41
N GLU A 92 10.53 -27.92 -2.50
CA GLU A 92 11.23 -26.67 -2.20
C GLU A 92 10.84 -25.61 -3.23
N ARG A 93 10.09 -24.60 -2.77
CA ARG A 93 9.69 -23.46 -3.58
C ARG A 93 10.75 -22.39 -3.45
N PHE A 94 11.34 -22.01 -4.58
CA PHE A 94 12.23 -20.86 -4.65
C PHE A 94 11.40 -19.65 -5.07
N ASP A 95 11.15 -18.75 -4.15
CA ASP A 95 10.55 -17.47 -4.46
C ASP A 95 11.63 -16.55 -5.07
N LEU A 96 11.51 -16.35 -6.38
CA LEU A 96 12.41 -15.51 -7.18
C LEU A 96 11.90 -14.07 -7.31
N THR A 97 10.81 -13.71 -6.62
CA THR A 97 10.31 -12.33 -6.61
C THR A 97 11.24 -11.46 -5.77
N GLU A 98 11.44 -10.21 -6.20
CA GLU A 98 12.36 -9.25 -5.55
C GLU A 98 11.97 -8.97 -4.09
N GLY A 99 10.68 -9.05 -3.77
CA GLY A 99 10.14 -8.93 -2.42
C GLY A 99 9.81 -10.25 -1.72
N ARG A 100 10.15 -11.42 -2.27
CA ARG A 100 9.70 -12.73 -1.75
C ARG A 100 8.22 -12.74 -1.32
N LEU A 101 7.35 -12.29 -2.23
CA LEU A 101 5.91 -12.06 -1.99
C LEU A 101 5.09 -13.34 -1.79
N HIS A 102 5.68 -14.50 -2.05
CA HIS A 102 5.06 -15.82 -1.92
C HIS A 102 5.81 -16.71 -0.92
N SER A 103 6.57 -16.10 -0.02
CA SER A 103 7.22 -16.75 1.12
C SER A 103 6.75 -16.05 2.39
N LEU A 104 6.59 -16.81 3.49
CA LEU A 104 6.34 -16.20 4.79
C LEU A 104 7.31 -15.05 5.10
N ALA A 105 6.81 -14.05 5.82
CA ALA A 105 7.63 -12.98 6.36
C ALA A 105 8.68 -13.57 7.33
N ASP A 106 9.85 -12.93 7.40
CA ASP A 106 10.94 -13.43 8.24
C ASP A 106 10.55 -13.50 9.73
N LEU A 107 9.67 -12.59 10.20
CA LEU A 107 9.06 -12.63 11.54
C LEU A 107 8.23 -13.89 11.74
N THR A 108 7.37 -14.25 10.79
CA THR A 108 6.49 -15.41 10.89
C THR A 108 7.32 -16.67 11.08
N VAL A 109 8.40 -16.79 10.31
CA VAL A 109 9.37 -17.88 10.45
C VAL A 109 10.05 -17.87 11.82
N GLU A 110 10.46 -16.71 12.33
CA GLU A 110 11.13 -16.59 13.63
C GLU A 110 10.18 -16.86 14.81
N THR A 111 8.96 -16.33 14.76
CA THR A 111 7.87 -16.58 15.71
C THR A 111 7.54 -18.06 15.74
N LEU A 112 7.39 -18.70 14.57
CA LEU A 112 7.14 -20.13 14.50
C LEU A 112 8.34 -20.95 14.99
N LYS A 113 9.59 -20.56 14.72
CA LYS A 113 10.77 -21.29 15.25
C LYS A 113 10.90 -21.22 16.76
N THR A 114 10.51 -20.09 17.36
CA THR A 114 10.57 -19.85 18.80
C THR A 114 9.33 -20.37 19.54
N LEU A 115 8.27 -20.72 18.81
CA LEU A 115 7.04 -21.28 19.37
C LEU A 115 7.31 -22.56 20.17
N ASP A 116 7.12 -22.46 21.49
CA ASP A 116 7.40 -23.50 22.49
C ASP A 116 6.14 -24.23 22.99
N ARG A 117 4.96 -23.73 22.61
CA ARG A 117 3.63 -24.26 22.96
C ARG A 117 2.89 -24.81 21.76
N ASP A 118 1.97 -25.73 22.01
CA ASP A 118 1.10 -26.27 20.96
C ASP A 118 0.01 -25.25 20.63
N VAL A 119 -0.17 -24.99 19.33
CA VAL A 119 -1.18 -24.05 18.81
C VAL A 119 -2.03 -24.77 17.77
N HIS A 120 -3.34 -24.74 17.96
CA HIS A 120 -4.31 -25.27 17.02
C HIS A 120 -5.09 -24.13 16.38
N ALA A 121 -5.18 -24.14 15.05
CA ALA A 121 -5.88 -23.15 14.26
C ALA A 121 -7.18 -23.76 13.67
N LEU A 122 -8.33 -23.33 14.16
CA LEU A 122 -9.65 -23.79 13.73
C LEU A 122 -10.26 -22.78 12.76
N ALA A 123 -10.29 -23.11 11.48
CA ALA A 123 -10.77 -22.26 10.40
C ALA A 123 -12.26 -22.54 10.12
N PHE A 124 -13.15 -21.69 10.62
CA PHE A 124 -14.59 -21.75 10.38
C PHE A 124 -14.93 -21.05 9.06
N MET A 125 -15.00 -21.81 7.97
CA MET A 125 -15.14 -21.30 6.59
C MET A 125 -16.46 -21.75 5.97
N GLU A 126 -17.08 -20.91 5.14
CA GLU A 126 -18.27 -21.32 4.38
C GLU A 126 -17.91 -22.51 3.46
N GLY A 127 -18.64 -23.63 3.57
CA GLY A 127 -18.33 -24.87 2.84
C GLY A 127 -17.13 -25.67 3.36
N GLY A 128 -16.42 -25.16 4.38
CA GLY A 128 -15.29 -25.81 5.03
C GLY A 128 -13.99 -25.80 4.22
N GLU A 129 -13.84 -24.87 3.27
CA GLU A 129 -12.64 -24.75 2.43
C GLU A 129 -12.29 -23.29 2.14
N ASN A 130 -11.00 -22.96 2.18
CA ASN A 130 -10.45 -21.69 1.67
C ASN A 130 -9.03 -21.96 1.17
N ALA A 131 -8.86 -22.01 -0.15
CA ALA A 131 -7.60 -22.46 -0.76
C ALA A 131 -6.40 -21.56 -0.45
N GLU A 132 -6.63 -20.25 -0.32
CA GLU A 132 -5.59 -19.27 -0.01
C GLU A 132 -5.14 -19.39 1.45
N LEU A 133 -6.09 -19.47 2.38
CA LEU A 133 -5.80 -19.67 3.79
C LEU A 133 -5.18 -21.05 4.04
N GLU A 134 -5.65 -22.10 3.36
CA GLU A 134 -5.09 -23.45 3.50
C GLU A 134 -3.62 -23.48 3.08
N LEU A 135 -3.27 -22.80 1.98
CA LEU A 135 -1.89 -22.63 1.55
C LEU A 135 -1.04 -21.95 2.63
N LEU A 136 -1.54 -20.86 3.22
CA LEU A 136 -0.84 -20.14 4.27
C LEU A 136 -0.66 -20.99 5.53
N LEU A 137 -1.72 -21.60 6.07
CA LEU A 137 -1.68 -22.41 7.29
C LEU A 137 -0.81 -23.67 7.13
N ALA A 138 -0.83 -24.30 5.96
CA ALA A 138 0.04 -25.43 5.64
C ALA A 138 1.53 -25.01 5.60
N GLU A 139 1.81 -23.79 5.15
CA GLU A 139 3.15 -23.22 5.21
C GLU A 139 3.59 -23.01 6.66
N LEU A 140 2.72 -22.45 7.53
CA LEU A 140 3.01 -22.28 8.96
C LEU A 140 3.31 -23.62 9.66
N GLU A 141 2.50 -24.66 9.42
CA GLU A 141 2.71 -26.02 9.98
C GLU A 141 4.05 -26.63 9.55
N THR A 142 4.53 -26.31 8.35
CA THR A 142 5.82 -26.79 7.83
C THR A 142 7.01 -26.26 8.64
N TYR A 143 6.91 -25.04 9.20
CA TYR A 143 7.99 -24.41 9.95
C TYR A 143 8.08 -24.86 11.41
N ASN A 144 6.97 -25.22 12.06
CA ASN A 144 6.97 -25.80 13.40
C ASN A 144 5.85 -26.84 13.57
N THR A 145 6.24 -28.06 13.97
CA THR A 145 5.33 -29.20 14.18
C THR A 145 4.38 -29.04 15.38
N ARG A 146 4.53 -27.98 16.19
CA ARG A 146 3.60 -27.59 17.26
C ARG A 146 2.43 -26.74 16.78
N PHE A 147 2.52 -26.20 15.56
CA PHE A 147 1.39 -25.54 14.90
C PHE A 147 0.62 -26.56 14.07
N SER A 148 -0.71 -26.56 14.17
CA SER A 148 -1.57 -27.41 13.35
C SER A 148 -2.90 -26.72 13.08
N TYR A 149 -3.61 -27.14 12.04
CA TYR A 149 -4.85 -26.50 11.63
C TYR A 149 -5.95 -27.49 11.24
N GLU A 150 -7.20 -27.07 11.36
CA GLU A 150 -8.40 -27.82 10.97
C GLU A 150 -9.42 -26.86 10.34
N PHE A 151 -9.98 -27.24 9.18
CA PHE A 151 -11.11 -26.53 8.58
C PHE A 151 -12.44 -27.11 9.06
N ILE A 152 -13.34 -26.24 9.48
CA ILE A 152 -14.67 -26.57 9.99
C ILE A 152 -15.69 -25.83 9.14
N ASP A 153 -16.66 -26.56 8.61
CA ASP A 153 -17.84 -25.98 7.97
C ASP A 153 -18.89 -25.68 9.07
N PRO A 154 -19.21 -24.40 9.35
CA PRO A 154 -20.11 -24.02 10.42
C PRO A 154 -21.52 -24.60 10.29
N ASP A 155 -21.96 -24.89 9.06
CA ASP A 155 -23.28 -25.45 8.77
C ASP A 155 -23.31 -26.97 8.98
N ARG A 156 -22.17 -27.64 8.85
CA ARG A 156 -22.04 -29.10 9.06
C ARG A 156 -21.74 -29.49 10.50
N ASP A 157 -21.05 -28.66 11.29
CA ASP A 157 -20.82 -28.89 12.72
C ASP A 157 -21.29 -27.70 13.61
N PRO A 158 -22.60 -27.39 13.62
CA PRO A 158 -23.15 -26.25 14.34
C PRO A 158 -22.89 -26.30 15.86
N ARG A 159 -22.67 -27.49 16.42
CA ARG A 159 -22.35 -27.67 17.84
C ARG A 159 -20.98 -27.11 18.18
N ARG A 160 -19.93 -27.35 17.36
CA ARG A 160 -18.61 -26.72 17.57
C ARG A 160 -18.69 -25.22 17.30
N THR A 161 -19.45 -24.79 16.29
CA THR A 161 -19.68 -23.37 15.99
C THR A 161 -20.25 -22.62 17.20
N GLU A 162 -21.28 -23.18 17.86
CA GLU A 162 -21.84 -22.61 19.09
C GLU A 162 -20.88 -22.65 20.28
N GLU A 163 -20.11 -23.73 20.45
CA GLU A 163 -19.13 -23.90 21.54
C GLU A 163 -18.02 -22.84 21.51
N TYR A 164 -17.53 -22.50 20.31
CA TYR A 164 -16.52 -21.46 20.12
C TYR A 164 -17.11 -20.05 19.95
N GLY A 165 -18.44 -19.89 20.04
CA GLY A 165 -19.11 -18.59 19.94
C GLY A 165 -18.99 -17.94 18.55
N ILE A 166 -18.92 -18.74 17.50
CA ILE A 166 -18.72 -18.25 16.13
C ILE A 166 -20.07 -17.78 15.58
N HIS A 167 -20.16 -16.48 15.32
CA HIS A 167 -21.38 -15.82 14.82
C HIS A 167 -21.23 -15.28 13.39
N ARG A 168 -20.02 -15.38 12.81
CA ARG A 168 -19.68 -14.92 11.47
C ARG A 168 -18.93 -16.04 10.75
N TYR A 169 -19.19 -16.21 9.45
CA TYR A 169 -18.36 -17.03 8.58
C TYR A 169 -16.95 -16.44 8.46
N ASP A 170 -16.01 -17.20 7.90
CA ASP A 170 -14.63 -16.80 7.65
C ASP A 170 -13.89 -16.35 8.92
N THR A 171 -14.08 -17.11 10.00
CA THR A 171 -13.42 -16.85 11.29
C THR A 171 -12.36 -17.90 11.56
N LEU A 172 -11.14 -17.47 11.85
CA LEU A 172 -10.06 -18.33 12.31
C LEU A 172 -9.91 -18.20 13.83
N VAL A 173 -9.93 -19.32 14.54
CA VAL A 173 -9.66 -19.36 15.98
C VAL A 173 -8.29 -19.98 16.22
N LEU A 174 -7.40 -19.25 16.87
CA LEU A 174 -6.14 -19.80 17.37
C LEU A 174 -6.31 -20.16 18.85
N GLU A 175 -6.04 -21.40 19.21
CA GLU A 175 -6.09 -21.88 20.60
C GLU A 175 -4.72 -22.41 21.06
N SER A 176 -4.36 -22.09 22.30
CA SER A 176 -3.18 -22.63 22.97
C SER A 176 -3.43 -22.72 24.47
N GLY A 177 -3.61 -23.94 24.98
CA GLY A 177 -4.00 -24.16 26.38
C GLY A 177 -5.37 -23.54 26.70
N ASP A 178 -5.42 -22.63 27.68
CA ASP A 178 -6.66 -21.93 28.09
C ASP A 178 -6.88 -20.61 27.34
N LYS A 179 -5.95 -20.21 26.46
CA LYS A 179 -6.04 -18.96 25.71
C LYS A 179 -6.61 -19.23 24.32
N GLN A 180 -7.43 -18.30 23.84
CA GLN A 180 -7.97 -18.31 22.49
C GLN A 180 -7.94 -16.90 21.89
N GLN A 181 -7.71 -16.80 20.58
CA GLN A 181 -7.81 -15.56 19.79
C GLN A 181 -8.68 -15.83 18.56
N GLN A 182 -9.64 -14.95 18.30
CA GLN A 182 -10.49 -15.03 17.11
C GLN A 182 -10.07 -13.97 16.11
N ILE A 183 -9.96 -14.37 14.84
CA ILE A 183 -9.43 -13.56 13.76
C ILE A 183 -10.43 -13.59 12.61
N THR A 184 -10.85 -12.42 12.16
CA THR A 184 -11.76 -12.27 11.01
C THR A 184 -11.06 -11.76 9.76
N GLU A 185 -9.88 -11.17 9.91
CA GLU A 185 -9.01 -10.77 8.80
C GLU A 185 -7.98 -11.87 8.58
N LEU A 186 -8.14 -12.65 7.51
CA LEU A 186 -7.38 -13.88 7.25
C LEU A 186 -6.02 -13.59 6.57
N GLU A 187 -5.34 -12.55 7.01
CA GLU A 187 -4.03 -12.14 6.51
C GLU A 187 -2.90 -12.69 7.42
N GLU A 188 -1.73 -12.96 6.85
CA GLU A 188 -0.56 -13.45 7.61
C GLU A 188 -0.25 -12.56 8.83
N ARG A 189 -0.35 -11.23 8.66
CA ARG A 189 -0.11 -10.25 9.73
C ARG A 189 -0.98 -10.49 10.95
N GLU A 190 -2.29 -10.62 10.74
CA GLU A 190 -3.24 -10.76 11.84
C GLU A 190 -3.12 -12.13 12.53
N ILE A 191 -2.82 -13.17 11.75
CA ILE A 191 -2.54 -14.52 12.27
C ILE A 191 -1.31 -14.50 13.18
N VAL A 192 -0.22 -13.87 12.75
CA VAL A 192 1.02 -13.79 13.53
C VAL A 192 0.89 -12.91 14.76
N ASN A 193 0.25 -11.75 14.65
CA ASN A 193 -0.02 -10.88 15.80
C ASN A 193 -0.88 -11.61 16.85
N SER A 194 -1.88 -12.37 16.41
CA SER A 194 -2.71 -13.17 17.30
C SER A 194 -1.95 -14.34 17.92
N LEU A 195 -1.04 -14.97 17.17
CA LEU A 195 -0.13 -16.01 17.68
C LEU A 195 0.79 -15.46 18.79
N LEU A 196 1.30 -14.24 18.63
CA LEU A 196 2.11 -13.55 19.63
C LEU A 196 1.29 -13.25 20.90
N LYS A 197 0.09 -12.70 20.76
CA LYS A 197 -0.87 -12.47 21.87
C LYS A 197 -1.21 -13.76 22.63
N LEU A 198 -1.34 -14.85 21.90
CA LEU A 198 -1.70 -16.16 22.44
C LEU A 198 -0.56 -16.79 23.26
N THR A 199 0.68 -16.59 22.83
CA THR A 199 1.89 -17.20 23.42
C THR A 199 2.46 -16.40 24.58
N ARG A 200 2.25 -15.08 24.61
CA ARG A 200 2.70 -14.19 25.70
C ARG A 200 2.02 -14.49 27.02
N GLU A 201 2.75 -14.46 28.13
CA GLU A 201 2.18 -14.69 29.48
C GLU A 201 1.63 -13.41 30.12
N ARG A 202 2.26 -12.26 29.84
CA ARG A 202 1.92 -10.94 30.38
C ARG A 202 1.96 -9.91 29.25
N GLN A 203 1.07 -8.92 29.33
CA GLN A 203 1.09 -7.73 28.49
C GLN A 203 2.02 -6.70 29.12
N ASP A 204 3.10 -6.36 28.44
CA ASP A 204 4.07 -5.36 28.92
C ASP A 204 3.54 -3.94 28.76
N ARG A 205 3.88 -3.08 29.72
CA ARG A 205 3.37 -1.70 29.79
C ARG A 205 4.44 -0.68 29.43
N ILE A 206 4.10 0.20 28.51
CA ILE A 206 4.92 1.34 28.11
C ILE A 206 4.29 2.59 28.69
N TYR A 207 5.05 3.33 29.49
CA TYR A 207 4.59 4.58 30.11
C TYR A 207 5.21 5.79 29.41
N LEU A 208 4.40 6.76 29.03
CA LEU A 208 4.84 8.06 28.54
C LEU A 208 4.74 9.09 29.66
N THR A 209 5.79 9.90 29.82
CA THR A 209 5.79 11.00 30.79
C THR A 209 4.95 12.18 30.30
N VAL A 210 4.38 12.91 31.25
CA VAL A 210 3.66 14.15 31.00
C VAL A 210 4.08 15.21 32.03
N GLY A 211 3.92 16.49 31.68
CA GLY A 211 4.06 17.62 32.60
C GLY A 211 5.10 18.66 32.20
N HIS A 212 5.93 18.37 31.19
CA HIS A 212 7.02 19.22 30.71
C HIS A 212 6.86 19.64 29.24
N GLY A 213 5.68 19.42 28.65
CA GLY A 213 5.38 19.79 27.26
C GLY A 213 5.67 18.68 26.24
N GLU A 214 5.74 17.44 26.72
CA GLU A 214 5.95 16.25 25.90
C GLU A 214 4.85 16.02 24.85
N ARG A 215 5.18 15.23 23.82
CA ARG A 215 4.26 14.82 22.76
C ARG A 215 3.12 13.96 23.34
N GLN A 216 1.89 14.21 22.88
CA GLN A 216 0.68 13.55 23.38
C GLN A 216 0.20 12.44 22.44
N LEU A 217 -0.49 11.44 22.99
CA LEU A 217 -1.11 10.36 22.22
C LEU A 217 -2.45 10.78 21.58
N VAL A 218 -2.43 11.85 20.77
CA VAL A 218 -3.59 12.41 20.07
C VAL A 218 -3.45 12.27 18.55
N ASN A 219 -4.58 12.24 17.85
CA ASN A 219 -4.62 12.21 16.39
C ASN A 219 -4.44 13.62 15.80
N GLN A 220 -3.25 14.19 16.02
CA GLN A 220 -2.81 15.47 15.44
C GLN A 220 -1.47 15.25 14.74
N PRO A 221 -1.07 16.11 13.77
CA PRO A 221 0.19 15.91 13.05
C PRO A 221 1.42 15.75 13.95
N ASP A 222 1.48 16.50 15.05
CA ASP A 222 2.54 16.50 16.06
C ASP A 222 2.29 15.52 17.23
N GLY A 223 1.21 14.72 17.17
CA GLY A 223 0.87 13.69 18.14
C GLY A 223 1.45 12.31 17.82
N LEU A 224 1.26 11.35 18.74
CA LEU A 224 1.83 9.99 18.69
C LEU A 224 0.76 8.87 18.63
N GLU A 225 -0.46 9.17 18.13
CA GLU A 225 -1.53 8.17 18.03
C GLU A 225 -1.13 6.95 17.20
N GLN A 226 -0.47 7.13 16.05
CA GLN A 226 -0.06 6.00 15.21
C GLN A 226 0.90 5.06 15.95
N LEU A 227 1.82 5.60 16.74
CA LEU A 227 2.69 4.81 17.60
C LEU A 227 1.89 4.00 18.62
N LYS A 228 0.89 4.60 19.28
CA LYS A 228 0.00 3.92 20.23
C LYS A 228 -0.75 2.76 19.57
N VAL A 229 -1.31 2.99 18.38
CA VAL A 229 -2.05 1.98 17.62
C VAL A 229 -1.14 0.80 17.26
N GLN A 230 0.06 1.07 16.76
CA GLN A 230 1.00 0.01 16.36
C GLN A 230 1.53 -0.78 17.55
N LEU A 231 1.80 -0.13 18.70
CA LEU A 231 2.18 -0.81 19.94
C LEU A 231 1.05 -1.71 20.46
N GLY A 232 -0.21 -1.26 20.38
CA GLY A 232 -1.38 -2.06 20.74
C GLY A 232 -1.58 -3.27 19.82
N ALA A 233 -1.25 -3.14 18.53
CA ALA A 233 -1.35 -4.24 17.57
C ALA A 233 -0.46 -5.43 17.96
N ILE A 234 0.72 -5.16 18.55
CA ILE A 234 1.72 -6.16 18.96
C ILE A 234 1.68 -6.48 20.47
N ASP A 235 0.55 -6.16 21.12
CA ASP A 235 0.25 -6.50 22.51
C ASP A 235 1.08 -5.77 23.58
N TYR A 236 1.37 -4.48 23.37
CA TYR A 236 1.78 -3.59 24.45
C TYR A 236 0.60 -2.76 24.96
N ALA A 237 0.54 -2.57 26.27
CA ALA A 237 -0.36 -1.59 26.89
C ALA A 237 0.37 -0.25 27.01
N VAL A 238 -0.23 0.82 26.50
CA VAL A 238 0.37 2.16 26.51
C VAL A 238 -0.38 3.07 27.48
N GLU A 239 0.34 3.60 28.46
CA GLU A 239 -0.17 4.50 29.50
C GLU A 239 0.43 5.91 29.30
N ASP A 240 -0.42 6.91 29.08
CA ASP A 240 -0.03 8.26 28.65
C ASP A 240 -0.19 9.35 29.70
N SER A 241 -0.19 8.95 30.98
CA SER A 241 -0.49 9.86 32.09
C SER A 241 0.51 9.77 33.26
N LEU A 242 1.74 9.30 33.02
CA LEU A 242 2.73 9.19 34.08
C LEU A 242 3.30 10.58 34.43
N PHE A 243 2.71 11.19 35.46
CA PHE A 243 3.22 12.44 36.02
C PHE A 243 4.24 12.15 37.12
N LEU A 244 5.51 12.06 36.75
CA LEU A 244 6.62 11.65 37.64
C LEU A 244 6.74 12.53 38.89
N ALA A 245 6.56 13.85 38.77
CA ALA A 245 6.59 14.77 39.91
C ALA A 245 5.57 14.42 41.01
N ARG A 246 4.44 13.79 40.64
CA ARG A 246 3.40 13.38 41.57
C ARG A 246 3.63 11.98 42.12
N GLU A 247 3.97 11.03 41.26
CA GLU A 247 4.14 9.62 41.65
C GLU A 247 5.46 9.38 42.40
N GLY A 248 6.50 10.14 42.08
CA GLY A 248 7.81 10.10 42.76
C GLY A 248 8.70 8.88 42.42
N ALA A 249 8.19 7.94 41.63
CA ALA A 249 8.93 6.78 41.12
C ALA A 249 8.29 6.28 39.82
N VAL A 250 9.05 5.52 39.03
CA VAL A 250 8.53 4.78 37.87
C VAL A 250 7.82 3.52 38.38
N PRO A 251 6.61 3.18 37.89
CA PRO A 251 5.89 1.97 38.30
C PRO A 251 6.70 0.68 38.08
N GLU A 252 6.57 -0.30 39.00
CA GLU A 252 7.28 -1.59 38.90
C GLU A 252 6.82 -2.44 37.70
N ASP A 253 5.66 -2.15 37.12
CA ASP A 253 5.13 -2.82 35.92
C ASP A 253 5.52 -2.13 34.61
N CYS A 254 6.29 -1.05 34.66
CA CYS A 254 6.80 -0.34 33.50
C CYS A 254 7.91 -1.16 32.82
N ALA A 255 7.64 -1.62 31.60
CA ALA A 255 8.63 -2.29 30.76
C ALA A 255 9.53 -1.26 30.07
N VAL A 256 8.95 -0.18 29.54
CA VAL A 256 9.69 0.93 28.91
C VAL A 256 9.10 2.27 29.33
N LEU A 257 9.95 3.16 29.82
CA LEU A 257 9.62 4.56 30.07
C LEU A 257 9.97 5.38 28.84
N VAL A 258 9.07 6.23 28.38
CA VAL A 258 9.26 7.10 27.21
C VAL A 258 9.13 8.56 27.63
N VAL A 259 10.15 9.36 27.35
CA VAL A 259 10.13 10.82 27.51
C VAL A 259 10.22 11.43 26.11
N ALA A 260 9.10 11.91 25.58
CA ALA A 260 8.97 12.33 24.19
C ALA A 260 8.94 13.86 24.06
N GLY A 261 10.07 14.48 23.73
CA GLY A 261 10.18 15.91 23.40
C GLY A 261 9.84 16.86 24.56
N PRO A 262 10.44 16.74 25.75
CA PRO A 262 10.18 17.68 26.85
C PRO A 262 10.63 19.10 26.46
N ARG A 263 9.76 20.09 26.69
CA ARG A 263 9.99 21.51 26.37
C ARG A 263 10.56 22.32 27.54
N THR A 264 10.48 21.76 28.75
CA THR A 264 10.99 22.36 29.99
C THR A 264 11.79 21.34 30.78
N PRO A 265 12.76 21.77 31.59
CA PRO A 265 13.64 20.83 32.29
C PRO A 265 12.88 20.07 33.38
N LEU A 266 13.14 18.77 33.47
CA LEU A 266 12.57 17.91 34.51
C LEU A 266 13.07 18.34 35.90
N PHE A 267 12.26 18.16 36.93
CA PHE A 267 12.65 18.47 38.29
C PHE A 267 13.70 17.48 38.80
N PRO A 268 14.60 17.88 39.73
CA PRO A 268 15.63 16.99 40.28
C PRO A 268 15.08 15.69 40.89
N VAL A 269 13.86 15.72 41.44
CA VAL A 269 13.20 14.51 41.99
C VAL A 269 12.81 13.52 40.90
N GLU A 270 12.46 14.00 39.71
CA GLU A 270 12.09 13.16 38.56
C GLU A 270 13.33 12.57 37.90
N VAL A 271 14.40 13.38 37.75
CA VAL A 271 15.70 12.90 37.27
C VAL A 271 16.22 11.77 38.18
N GLU A 272 16.07 11.92 39.50
CA GLU A 272 16.47 10.87 40.45
C GLU A 272 15.58 9.62 40.39
N ALA A 273 14.29 9.77 40.10
CA ALA A 273 13.38 8.64 39.86
C ALA A 273 13.79 7.85 38.60
N ILE A 274 14.11 8.55 37.50
CA ILE A 274 14.60 7.93 36.26
C ILE A 274 15.97 7.25 36.50
N ARG A 275 16.87 7.91 37.22
CA ARG A 275 18.17 7.35 37.61
C ARG A 275 18.01 6.03 38.38
N SER A 276 17.11 6.02 39.37
CA SER A 276 16.83 4.84 40.18
C SER A 276 16.23 3.70 39.36
N TYR A 277 15.32 4.03 38.43
CA TYR A 277 14.72 3.07 37.52
C TYR A 277 15.75 2.43 36.57
N LEU A 278 16.62 3.23 35.96
CA LEU A 278 17.72 2.76 35.12
C LEU A 278 18.72 1.88 35.91
N ALA A 279 19.07 2.30 37.13
CA ALA A 279 19.96 1.53 38.01
C ALA A 279 19.35 0.18 38.47
N ALA A 280 18.02 0.06 38.47
CA ALA A 280 17.31 -1.18 38.75
C ALA A 280 17.15 -2.10 37.52
N GLY A 281 17.73 -1.73 36.37
CA GLY A 281 17.63 -2.50 35.13
C GLY A 281 16.51 -2.05 34.20
N GLY A 282 15.87 -0.92 34.47
CA GLY A 282 14.79 -0.37 33.64
C GLY A 282 15.25 0.05 32.24
N ALA A 283 14.28 0.20 31.34
CA ALA A 283 14.50 0.61 29.96
C ALA A 283 13.90 1.99 29.67
N LEU A 284 14.68 2.88 29.06
CA LEU A 284 14.33 4.28 28.79
C LEU A 284 14.49 4.64 27.31
N LEU A 285 13.44 5.18 26.70
CA LEU A 285 13.49 5.87 25.42
C LEU A 285 13.39 7.38 25.63
N LEU A 286 14.38 8.13 25.14
CA LEU A 286 14.38 9.59 25.14
C LEU A 286 14.33 10.11 23.71
N LEU A 287 13.39 11.02 23.44
CA LEU A 287 13.32 11.78 22.21
C LEU A 287 13.54 13.26 22.57
N LEU A 288 14.66 13.84 22.18
CA LEU A 288 15.11 15.14 22.67
C LEU A 288 15.30 16.13 21.52
N ASP A 289 14.35 17.06 21.37
CA ASP A 289 14.42 18.13 20.35
C ASP A 289 15.52 19.15 20.69
N PRO A 290 16.11 19.84 19.69
CA PRO A 290 16.95 21.01 19.91
C PRO A 290 16.17 22.16 20.56
N LEU A 291 16.89 23.19 21.02
CA LEU A 291 16.33 24.43 21.58
C LEU A 291 15.56 24.29 22.90
N ALA A 292 15.38 23.07 23.40
CA ALA A 292 14.82 22.76 24.70
C ALA A 292 15.86 22.09 25.60
N ASP A 293 15.94 22.56 26.84
CA ASP A 293 16.70 21.91 27.90
C ASP A 293 15.80 20.93 28.65
N SER A 294 16.14 19.64 28.58
CA SER A 294 15.42 18.57 29.27
C SER A 294 15.84 18.41 30.73
N GLY A 295 16.98 18.97 31.14
CA GLY A 295 17.58 18.73 32.45
C GLY A 295 18.17 17.32 32.63
N LEU A 296 18.28 16.52 31.56
CA LEU A 296 18.76 15.13 31.62
C LEU A 296 20.24 14.98 31.27
N ALA A 297 20.94 16.04 30.85
CA ALA A 297 22.32 15.97 30.37
C ALA A 297 23.28 15.29 31.37
N GLU A 298 23.23 15.65 32.66
CA GLU A 298 24.07 15.03 33.69
C GLU A 298 23.79 13.52 33.86
N LEU A 299 22.52 13.10 33.75
CA LEU A 299 22.16 11.67 33.81
C LEU A 299 22.68 10.92 32.59
N LEU A 300 22.63 11.54 31.41
CA LEU A 300 23.09 10.94 30.15
C LEU A 300 24.61 10.79 30.12
N ASP A 301 25.36 11.76 30.66
CA ASP A 301 26.82 11.68 30.77
C ASP A 301 27.26 10.45 31.58
N GLU A 302 26.51 10.07 32.63
CA GLU A 302 26.79 8.84 33.41
C GLU A 302 26.56 7.54 32.62
N TRP A 303 25.79 7.62 31.54
CA TRP A 303 25.54 6.54 30.59
C TRP A 303 26.47 6.59 29.37
N GLY A 304 27.42 7.53 29.35
CA GLY A 304 28.31 7.75 28.21
C GLY A 304 27.60 8.36 27.01
N VAL A 305 26.45 9.01 27.20
CA VAL A 305 25.68 9.66 26.14
C VAL A 305 25.76 11.17 26.33
N ALA A 306 26.27 11.89 25.35
CA ALA A 306 26.29 13.35 25.34
C ALA A 306 25.30 13.87 24.29
N VAL A 307 24.50 14.87 24.66
CA VAL A 307 23.54 15.53 23.75
C VAL A 307 24.03 16.95 23.44
N GLY A 308 24.07 17.31 22.16
CA GLY A 308 24.53 18.62 21.72
C GLY A 308 23.50 19.73 21.93
N ASP A 309 23.97 20.93 22.26
CA ASP A 309 23.17 22.16 22.18
C ASP A 309 23.30 22.77 20.78
N ASP A 310 22.91 21.97 19.79
CA ASP A 310 23.05 22.23 18.36
C ASP A 310 21.79 21.74 17.63
N PHE A 311 21.71 22.04 16.34
CA PHE A 311 20.82 21.36 15.41
C PHE A 311 21.60 20.89 14.19
N VAL A 312 21.13 19.85 13.53
CA VAL A 312 21.87 19.17 12.48
C VAL A 312 21.41 19.65 11.11
N ILE A 313 22.37 20.07 10.31
CA ILE A 313 22.20 20.47 8.92
C ILE A 313 22.75 19.36 8.01
N ASP A 314 22.06 19.06 6.91
CA ASP A 314 22.57 18.16 5.87
C ASP A 314 22.43 18.79 4.47
N THR A 315 23.57 18.91 3.77
CA THR A 315 23.66 19.50 2.42
C THR A 315 24.00 18.50 1.32
N SER A 316 23.87 17.20 1.58
CA SER A 316 24.08 16.11 0.60
C SER A 316 23.19 16.23 -0.64
N GLY A 317 22.12 17.01 -0.57
CA GLY A 317 21.13 17.18 -1.64
C GLY A 317 20.03 16.11 -1.61
N ILE A 318 20.13 15.10 -0.76
CA ILE A 318 19.13 14.02 -0.66
C ILE A 318 17.78 14.59 -0.21
N GLY A 319 17.76 15.41 0.85
CA GLY A 319 16.53 16.11 1.29
C GLY A 319 15.89 16.94 0.18
N SER A 320 16.71 17.61 -0.66
CA SER A 320 16.20 18.42 -1.76
C SER A 320 15.48 17.63 -2.86
N LEU A 321 15.80 16.34 -3.02
CA LEU A 321 15.06 15.43 -3.91
C LEU A 321 13.61 15.23 -3.45
N PHE A 322 13.37 15.36 -2.14
CA PHE A 322 12.06 15.23 -1.51
C PHE A 322 11.41 16.59 -1.21
N GLY A 323 11.99 17.70 -1.70
CA GLY A 323 11.50 19.05 -1.42
C GLY A 323 11.71 19.51 0.04
N LEU A 324 12.57 18.81 0.79
CA LEU A 324 12.95 19.16 2.15
C LEU A 324 14.10 20.15 2.14
N ASP A 325 14.16 20.99 3.16
CA ASP A 325 15.28 21.90 3.36
C ASP A 325 16.48 21.21 4.05
N PHE A 326 17.57 21.94 4.18
CA PHE A 326 18.80 21.45 4.79
C PHE A 326 18.68 21.19 6.31
N THR A 327 17.58 21.59 6.96
CA THR A 327 17.32 21.35 8.40
C THR A 327 16.60 20.02 8.66
N THR A 328 16.28 19.28 7.59
CA THR A 328 15.69 17.95 7.67
C THR A 328 16.68 16.91 7.12
N PRO A 329 17.70 16.50 7.91
CA PRO A 329 18.61 15.43 7.50
C PRO A 329 17.86 14.14 7.14
N VAL A 330 18.27 13.53 6.04
CA VAL A 330 17.79 12.22 5.58
C VAL A 330 18.90 11.20 5.83
N ALA A 331 18.71 10.34 6.82
CA ALA A 331 19.69 9.33 7.18
C ALA A 331 19.53 8.06 6.31
N LEU A 332 20.68 7.59 5.82
CA LEU A 332 20.85 6.35 5.06
C LEU A 332 21.93 5.45 5.69
N SER A 333 22.66 5.98 6.66
CA SER A 333 23.76 5.31 7.33
C SER A 333 23.34 4.94 8.74
N TYR A 334 23.42 3.65 9.05
CA TYR A 334 22.98 3.10 10.31
C TYR A 334 24.09 2.27 10.96
N GLY A 335 24.18 2.34 12.29
CA GLY A 335 25.11 1.52 13.06
C GLY A 335 24.74 0.04 13.06
N ASP A 336 25.71 -0.82 13.38
CA ASP A 336 25.49 -2.27 13.55
C ASP A 336 24.85 -2.53 14.92
N HIS A 337 23.51 -2.45 14.96
CA HIS A 337 22.72 -2.67 16.17
C HIS A 337 21.42 -3.41 15.82
N PRO A 338 20.86 -4.26 16.70
CA PRO A 338 19.58 -4.94 16.45
C PRO A 338 18.46 -3.98 15.99
N VAL A 339 18.37 -2.80 16.59
CA VAL A 339 17.37 -1.76 16.26
C VAL A 339 17.42 -1.34 14.79
N THR A 340 18.61 -1.27 14.20
CA THR A 340 18.86 -0.69 12.87
C THR A 340 19.32 -1.69 11.82
N ARG A 341 19.50 -2.97 12.19
CA ARG A 341 20.02 -4.01 11.28
C ARG A 341 19.20 -4.16 10.01
N LYS A 342 17.88 -3.94 10.08
CA LYS A 342 16.95 -3.99 8.95
C LYS A 342 16.72 -2.65 8.25
N HIS A 343 17.31 -1.56 8.75
CA HIS A 343 17.22 -0.24 8.14
C HIS A 343 18.22 -0.03 6.99
N GLN A 344 19.07 -1.02 6.70
CA GLN A 344 19.96 -0.98 5.53
C GLN A 344 19.14 -0.90 4.24
N GLY A 345 19.22 0.25 3.56
CA GLY A 345 18.44 0.54 2.34
C GLY A 345 17.14 1.31 2.56
N LEU A 346 16.76 1.60 3.82
CA LEU A 346 15.65 2.48 4.16
C LEU A 346 16.14 3.90 4.45
N MET A 347 15.29 4.89 4.19
CA MET A 347 15.52 6.30 4.56
C MET A 347 14.77 6.63 5.84
N THR A 348 15.40 7.42 6.71
CA THR A 348 14.76 8.00 7.89
C THR A 348 14.95 9.52 7.88
N PHE A 349 13.94 10.25 8.32
CA PHE A 349 13.82 11.70 8.19
C PHE A 349 13.70 12.31 9.57
N PHE A 350 14.57 13.26 9.89
CA PHE A 350 14.61 13.92 11.19
C PHE A 350 14.46 15.41 10.98
N GLN A 351 13.39 16.01 11.49
CA GLN A 351 13.14 17.44 11.31
C GLN A 351 13.80 18.17 12.47
N LEU A 352 14.75 19.07 12.19
CA LEU A 352 15.43 19.84 13.24
C LEU A 352 16.03 18.90 14.31
N GLY A 353 16.78 17.86 13.93
CA GLY A 353 17.43 16.99 14.91
C GLY A 353 18.64 17.65 15.59
N ARG A 354 19.01 17.24 16.80
CA ARG A 354 20.30 17.57 17.47
C ARG A 354 21.27 16.39 17.45
N SER A 355 22.55 16.69 17.69
CA SER A 355 23.58 15.66 17.81
C SER A 355 23.43 14.85 19.11
N VAL A 356 23.66 13.54 19.01
CA VAL A 356 23.72 12.62 20.15
C VAL A 356 24.97 11.77 20.00
N HIS A 357 25.91 11.88 20.93
CA HIS A 357 27.21 11.20 20.86
C HIS A 357 27.33 10.12 21.94
N PHE A 358 28.01 9.02 21.61
CA PHE A 358 28.35 7.97 22.56
C PHE A 358 29.86 7.98 22.84
N ASP A 359 30.23 8.09 24.12
CA ASP A 359 31.61 7.93 24.59
C ASP A 359 31.93 6.45 24.84
N GLU A 360 32.70 5.86 23.94
CA GLU A 360 33.23 4.49 24.05
C GLU A 360 34.08 4.27 25.32
N GLY A 361 34.60 5.34 25.93
CA GLY A 361 35.37 5.33 27.16
C GLY A 361 34.54 5.23 28.45
N SER A 362 33.21 5.31 28.36
CA SER A 362 32.29 5.32 29.50
C SER A 362 32.20 4.00 30.26
N GLY A 363 32.66 2.88 29.67
CA GLY A 363 32.52 1.54 30.24
C GLY A 363 31.13 0.93 30.08
N ARG A 364 30.23 1.59 29.34
CA ARG A 364 28.93 1.03 28.88
C ARG A 364 29.09 0.34 27.54
N GLU A 365 28.20 -0.61 27.24
CA GLU A 365 28.11 -1.20 25.90
C GLU A 365 27.10 -0.40 25.08
N GLY A 366 27.51 0.15 23.94
CA GLY A 366 26.63 1.02 23.16
C GLY A 366 27.29 1.55 21.90
N GLY A 367 26.55 2.37 21.17
CA GLY A 367 27.03 3.00 19.95
C GLY A 367 25.96 3.81 19.22
N PRO A 368 26.37 4.52 18.16
CA PRO A 368 25.44 5.27 17.33
C PRO A 368 24.51 4.33 16.54
N LEU A 369 23.24 4.69 16.47
CA LEU A 369 22.21 4.00 15.68
C LEU A 369 22.04 4.63 14.31
N VAL A 370 21.94 5.96 14.26
CA VAL A 370 21.62 6.72 13.05
C VAL A 370 22.67 7.78 12.85
N MET A 371 23.18 7.87 11.62
CA MET A 371 24.19 8.84 11.21
C MET A 371 23.69 9.65 10.00
N THR A 372 24.01 10.93 9.98
CA THR A 372 23.82 11.77 8.78
C THR A 372 24.76 11.36 7.66
N SER A 373 24.62 12.01 6.51
CA SER A 373 25.66 11.96 5.49
C SER A 373 26.97 12.60 5.96
N GLU A 374 28.06 12.31 5.25
CA GLU A 374 29.36 12.98 5.39
C GLU A 374 29.29 14.49 5.14
N ALA A 375 28.24 14.96 4.45
CA ALA A 375 28.01 16.37 4.14
C ALA A 375 27.13 17.08 5.19
N GLY A 376 26.74 16.38 6.26
CA GLY A 376 26.05 16.97 7.40
C GLY A 376 27.00 17.55 8.45
N TRP A 377 26.49 18.41 9.32
CA TRP A 377 27.20 18.93 10.50
C TRP A 377 26.22 19.38 11.57
N ALA A 378 26.70 19.51 12.81
CA ALA A 378 25.93 20.06 13.91
C ALA A 378 26.23 21.57 14.01
N GLU A 379 25.22 22.39 13.77
CA GLU A 379 25.23 23.84 13.75
C GLU A 379 24.83 24.39 15.11
N THR A 380 25.66 25.28 15.66
CA THR A 380 25.41 25.93 16.95
C THR A 380 24.79 27.32 16.81
N ASP A 381 24.90 27.95 15.63
CA ASP A 381 24.31 29.26 15.36
C ASP A 381 22.82 29.16 14.98
N LEU A 382 21.97 29.40 15.98
CA LEU A 382 20.51 29.44 15.84
C LEU A 382 20.02 30.62 14.98
N SER A 383 20.87 31.59 14.63
CA SER A 383 20.49 32.72 13.76
C SER A 383 20.08 32.25 12.35
N VAL A 384 20.58 31.09 11.93
CA VAL A 384 20.25 30.41 10.67
C VAL A 384 18.75 30.05 10.61
N LEU A 385 18.12 29.73 11.74
CA LEU A 385 16.70 29.35 11.81
C LEU A 385 15.73 30.54 11.80
N THR A 386 16.21 31.76 12.07
CA THR A 386 15.36 32.95 12.29
C THR A 386 15.44 33.99 11.18
N THR A 387 16.32 33.80 10.19
CA THR A 387 16.57 34.80 9.15
C THR A 387 15.82 34.46 7.85
N GLU A 388 14.85 35.29 7.46
CA GLU A 388 14.12 35.13 6.19
C GLU A 388 15.01 35.42 4.96
N GLY A 389 15.17 34.44 4.04
CA GLY A 389 15.84 34.62 2.74
C GLY A 389 16.53 33.38 2.19
N ASN A 390 17.09 33.48 0.97
CA ASN A 390 17.86 32.41 0.33
C ASN A 390 19.30 32.39 0.90
N GLN A 391 19.48 31.76 2.06
CA GLN A 391 20.79 31.65 2.70
C GLN A 391 21.60 30.48 2.13
N THR A 392 22.91 30.68 2.01
CA THR A 392 23.87 29.59 1.82
C THR A 392 24.50 29.30 3.17
N VAL A 393 24.09 28.22 3.80
CA VAL A 393 24.70 27.68 5.02
C VAL A 393 26.10 27.14 4.71
N LYS A 394 27.04 27.31 5.65
CA LYS A 394 28.42 26.83 5.54
C LYS A 394 28.90 26.40 6.92
N LEU A 395 29.57 25.25 6.96
CA LEU A 395 30.29 24.77 8.12
C LEU A 395 31.34 25.78 8.59
N ASP A 396 31.28 26.18 9.86
CA ASP A 396 32.29 26.99 10.52
C ASP A 396 33.34 26.11 11.19
N GLU A 397 34.50 25.94 10.52
CA GLU A 397 35.59 25.08 10.99
C GLU A 397 36.06 25.43 12.40
N GLY A 398 35.95 24.47 13.33
CA GLY A 398 36.40 24.60 14.71
C GLY A 398 35.36 25.18 15.68
N VAL A 399 34.18 25.55 15.17
CA VAL A 399 32.99 25.88 15.98
C VAL A 399 31.97 24.75 15.84
N ASP A 400 31.64 24.39 14.60
CA ASP A 400 30.67 23.34 14.30
C ASP A 400 31.31 21.96 14.31
N GLN A 401 30.49 20.95 14.60
CA GLN A 401 30.91 19.55 14.52
C GLN A 401 30.66 19.00 13.11
N PRO A 402 31.72 18.73 12.30
CA PRO A 402 31.54 18.15 10.98
C PRO A 402 31.01 16.72 11.06
N GLY A 403 30.26 16.32 10.04
CA GLY A 403 29.68 14.99 9.95
C GLY A 403 30.69 13.89 9.61
N PRO A 404 30.22 12.63 9.59
CA PRO A 404 28.84 12.22 9.85
C PRO A 404 28.44 12.45 11.32
N VAL A 405 27.31 13.11 11.54
CA VAL A 405 26.79 13.43 12.88
C VAL A 405 25.85 12.32 13.30
N SER A 406 25.98 11.87 14.55
CA SER A 406 25.06 10.88 15.09
C SER A 406 23.79 11.56 15.60
N LEU A 407 22.63 11.05 15.17
CA LEU A 407 21.30 11.53 15.55
C LEU A 407 20.65 10.66 16.63
N ALA A 408 21.20 9.47 16.89
CA ALA A 408 20.64 8.54 17.85
C ALA A 408 21.71 7.57 18.38
N VAL A 409 21.58 7.18 19.65
CA VAL A 409 22.49 6.28 20.36
C VAL A 409 21.69 5.25 21.14
N ALA A 410 22.19 4.01 21.18
CA ALA A 410 21.78 2.99 22.13
C ALA A 410 22.91 2.70 23.12
N ALA A 411 22.57 2.51 24.39
CA ALA A 411 23.50 2.14 25.44
C ALA A 411 22.86 1.10 26.38
N ARG A 412 23.69 0.21 26.93
CA ARG A 412 23.31 -0.85 27.83
C ARG A 412 24.31 -0.96 28.99
N ASP A 413 23.77 -1.14 30.17
CA ASP A 413 24.52 -1.57 31.35
C ASP A 413 24.56 -3.10 31.39
N THR A 414 25.75 -3.70 31.27
CA THR A 414 25.92 -5.16 31.32
C THR A 414 25.88 -5.73 32.75
N GLU A 415 26.05 -4.90 33.79
CA GLU A 415 25.99 -5.32 35.19
C GLU A 415 24.56 -5.21 35.73
N ALA A 416 23.92 -4.04 35.58
CA ALA A 416 22.58 -3.78 36.10
C ALA A 416 21.45 -4.20 35.13
N GLY A 417 21.77 -4.39 33.85
CA GLY A 417 20.81 -4.79 32.81
C GLY A 417 20.04 -3.64 32.16
N GLY A 418 20.17 -2.40 32.66
CA GLY A 418 19.41 -1.26 32.16
C GLY A 418 19.74 -0.90 30.71
N ARG A 419 18.74 -0.42 29.98
CA ARG A 419 18.84 -0.10 28.54
C ARG A 419 18.37 1.33 28.28
N LEU A 420 19.08 2.02 27.40
CA LEU A 420 18.84 3.40 27.05
C LEU A 420 18.90 3.55 25.53
N VAL A 421 17.89 4.21 24.94
CA VAL A 421 17.97 4.73 23.57
C VAL A 421 17.63 6.20 23.59
N VAL A 422 18.47 7.01 22.95
CA VAL A 422 18.32 8.46 22.85
C VAL A 422 18.30 8.86 21.39
N PHE A 423 17.25 9.56 20.97
CA PHE A 423 17.14 10.23 19.68
C PHE A 423 17.20 11.74 19.89
N GLY A 424 17.94 12.42 19.01
CA GLY A 424 18.03 13.88 18.98
C GLY A 424 16.85 14.57 18.30
N ASP A 425 15.73 13.88 18.12
CA ASP A 425 14.52 14.41 17.48
C ASP A 425 13.31 13.61 18.00
N SER A 426 12.20 14.29 18.31
CA SER A 426 10.91 13.65 18.59
C SER A 426 9.95 13.69 17.41
N ASP A 427 10.15 14.57 16.43
CA ASP A 427 9.24 14.77 15.30
C ASP A 427 9.20 13.55 14.38
N PHE A 428 10.31 12.81 14.20
CA PHE A 428 10.32 11.58 13.38
C PHE A 428 9.31 10.52 13.81
N ALA A 429 8.92 10.49 15.09
CA ALA A 429 7.97 9.53 15.66
C ALA A 429 6.51 10.04 15.63
N THR A 430 6.27 11.31 15.29
CA THR A 430 4.93 11.92 15.23
C THR A 430 4.11 11.39 14.05
N ASN A 431 2.79 11.52 14.12
CA ASN A 431 1.87 11.09 13.06
C ASN A 431 2.23 11.64 11.67
N GLN A 432 2.80 12.86 11.61
CA GLN A 432 3.27 13.47 10.37
C GLN A 432 4.40 12.69 9.69
N TYR A 433 5.30 12.09 10.47
CA TYR A 433 6.51 11.43 9.97
C TYR A 433 6.54 9.91 10.18
N PHE A 434 5.64 9.36 11.00
CA PHE A 434 5.63 7.95 11.38
C PHE A 434 5.50 7.02 10.17
N GLY A 435 4.62 7.35 9.22
CA GLY A 435 4.43 6.60 7.98
C GLY A 435 5.45 6.89 6.87
N VAL A 436 6.43 7.76 7.10
CA VAL A 436 7.43 8.14 6.10
C VAL A 436 8.59 7.15 6.12
N GLN A 437 8.69 6.33 5.06
CA GLN A 437 9.80 5.39 4.85
C GLN A 437 10.08 4.55 6.12
N GLY A 438 11.27 4.61 6.70
CA GLY A 438 11.67 3.78 7.85
C GLY A 438 11.46 4.40 9.24
N ASN A 439 10.80 5.56 9.37
CA ASN A 439 10.70 6.28 10.64
C ASN A 439 9.90 5.52 11.71
N GLY A 440 8.67 5.10 11.39
CA GLY A 440 7.85 4.30 12.27
C GLY A 440 8.50 2.96 12.61
N ASP A 441 9.28 2.36 11.69
CA ASP A 441 10.08 1.16 11.94
C ASP A 441 11.13 1.39 13.01
N LEU A 442 11.83 2.52 12.92
CA LEU A 442 12.96 2.82 13.78
C LEU A 442 12.53 2.95 15.25
N VAL A 443 11.43 3.67 15.52
CA VAL A 443 10.91 3.85 16.88
C VAL A 443 10.34 2.55 17.47
N LEU A 444 9.64 1.74 16.67
CA LEU A 444 9.11 0.44 17.14
C LEU A 444 10.24 -0.55 17.42
N ASN A 445 11.29 -0.58 16.60
CA ASN A 445 12.47 -1.40 16.83
C ASN A 445 13.21 -0.98 18.11
N ALA A 446 13.34 0.32 18.35
CA ALA A 446 13.93 0.84 19.58
C ALA A 446 13.13 0.40 20.81
N LEU A 447 11.80 0.55 20.78
CA LEU A 447 10.92 0.13 21.87
C LEU A 447 10.94 -1.39 22.10
N SER A 448 10.95 -2.19 21.04
CA SER A 448 11.02 -3.65 21.14
C SER A 448 12.37 -4.11 21.72
N TRP A 449 13.48 -3.48 21.32
CA TRP A 449 14.79 -3.75 21.93
C TRP A 449 14.84 -3.34 23.40
N LEU A 450 14.24 -2.21 23.75
CA LEU A 450 14.15 -1.73 25.14
C LEU A 450 13.32 -2.68 26.01
N ALA A 451 12.22 -3.23 25.49
CA ALA A 451 11.37 -4.20 26.17
C ALA A 451 11.97 -5.62 26.27
N GLU A 452 13.20 -5.84 25.77
CA GLU A 452 13.85 -7.15 25.62
C GLU A 452 13.14 -8.13 24.66
N ASP A 453 12.20 -7.63 23.86
CA ASP A 453 11.45 -8.35 22.84
C ASP A 453 12.18 -8.34 21.49
N GLU A 454 13.42 -8.84 21.46
CA GLU A 454 14.26 -8.78 20.25
C GLU A 454 13.64 -9.53 19.05
N GLY A 455 12.77 -10.51 19.28
CA GLY A 455 11.99 -11.19 18.23
C GLY A 455 10.95 -10.29 17.55
N LEU A 456 10.47 -9.25 18.23
CA LEU A 456 9.53 -8.26 17.69
C LEU A 456 10.21 -7.14 16.89
N ILE A 457 11.54 -6.99 16.97
CA ILE A 457 12.33 -6.11 16.09
C ILE A 457 12.18 -6.55 14.60
N SER A 458 11.56 -7.71 14.36
CA SER A 458 11.28 -8.25 13.03
C SER A 458 9.87 -7.97 12.49
N ILE A 459 8.97 -7.29 13.22
CA ILE A 459 7.61 -7.01 12.76
C ILE A 459 7.62 -6.09 11.55
N ARG A 460 7.40 -6.65 10.34
CA ARG A 460 6.45 -6.07 9.38
C ARG A 460 6.15 -6.96 8.16
N PRO A 461 4.95 -6.83 7.59
CA PRO A 461 4.55 -7.48 6.33
C PRO A 461 5.35 -6.91 5.17
N ARG A 462 5.60 -7.75 4.16
CA ARG A 462 6.14 -7.30 2.88
C ARG A 462 4.98 -6.76 2.04
N GLU A 463 4.74 -5.45 2.10
CA GLU A 463 3.85 -4.81 1.15
C GLU A 463 4.53 -4.77 -0.24
N PRO A 464 3.78 -4.87 -1.34
CA PRO A 464 4.31 -4.63 -2.68
C PRO A 464 4.69 -3.15 -2.85
N GLY A 465 5.80 -2.76 -2.22
CA GLY A 465 6.44 -1.46 -2.35
C GLY A 465 7.42 -1.47 -3.52
N HIS A 466 7.31 -0.46 -4.39
CA HIS A 466 8.37 -0.14 -5.33
C HIS A 466 9.51 0.45 -4.51
N ASN A 467 10.57 -0.33 -4.26
CA ASN A 467 11.83 0.20 -3.75
C ASN A 467 12.60 0.73 -4.96
N PRO A 468 12.59 2.04 -5.27
CA PRO A 468 13.45 2.55 -6.33
C PRO A 468 14.88 2.27 -5.91
N ILE A 469 15.60 1.49 -6.72
CA ILE A 469 17.03 1.29 -6.52
C ILE A 469 17.68 2.66 -6.75
N ALA A 470 18.06 3.32 -5.65
CA ALA A 470 18.84 4.55 -5.69
C ALA A 470 20.27 4.20 -6.14
N LEU A 471 20.47 4.06 -7.45
CA LEU A 471 21.78 3.80 -8.03
C LEU A 471 22.64 5.05 -7.84
N THR A 472 23.79 4.90 -7.19
CA THR A 472 24.81 5.94 -7.22
C THR A 472 25.28 6.13 -8.67
N GLU A 473 25.83 7.31 -9.02
CA GLU A 473 26.40 7.51 -10.36
C GLU A 473 27.44 6.43 -10.73
N SER A 474 28.17 5.90 -9.74
CA SER A 474 29.09 4.79 -9.91
C SER A 474 28.41 3.45 -10.24
N ASP A 475 27.26 3.15 -9.64
CA ASP A 475 26.55 1.89 -9.88
C ASP A 475 25.94 1.87 -11.30
N GLY A 476 25.44 3.02 -11.75
CA GLY A 476 24.96 3.19 -13.13
C GLY A 476 26.05 2.96 -14.18
N GLU A 477 27.26 3.47 -13.94
CA GLU A 477 28.40 3.23 -14.84
C GLU A 477 28.79 1.74 -14.89
N TRP A 478 28.83 1.06 -13.75
CA TRP A 478 29.15 -0.37 -13.70
C TRP A 478 28.12 -1.24 -14.41
N ILE A 479 26.83 -0.96 -14.19
CA ILE A 479 25.73 -1.66 -14.88
C ILE A 479 25.83 -1.46 -16.39
N PHE A 480 26.13 -0.24 -16.85
CA PHE A 480 26.35 0.05 -18.27
C PHE A 480 27.53 -0.76 -18.85
N TRP A 481 28.70 -0.73 -18.20
CA TRP A 481 29.87 -1.47 -18.69
C TRP A 481 29.64 -2.98 -18.69
N LEU A 482 28.94 -3.51 -17.68
CA LEU A 482 28.67 -4.95 -17.58
C LEU A 482 27.67 -5.42 -18.64
N SER A 483 26.56 -4.69 -18.82
CA SER A 483 25.45 -5.07 -19.71
C SER A 483 25.70 -4.75 -21.19
N VAL A 484 26.29 -3.59 -21.49
CA VAL A 484 26.48 -3.11 -22.87
C VAL A 484 27.82 -3.53 -23.46
N VAL A 485 28.85 -3.64 -22.64
CA VAL A 485 30.22 -3.90 -23.14
C VAL A 485 30.69 -5.31 -22.78
N LEU A 486 30.70 -5.67 -21.50
CA LEU A 486 31.29 -6.92 -21.04
C LEU A 486 30.51 -8.13 -21.54
N TYR A 487 29.18 -8.18 -21.35
CA TYR A 487 28.37 -9.33 -21.74
C TYR A 487 28.35 -9.57 -23.27
N PRO A 488 28.06 -8.57 -24.13
CA PRO A 488 28.20 -8.72 -25.58
C PRO A 488 29.64 -9.00 -26.00
N GLY A 489 30.63 -8.39 -25.34
CA GLY A 489 32.05 -8.62 -25.56
C GLY A 489 32.47 -10.07 -25.25
N LEU A 490 31.95 -10.66 -24.19
CA LEU A 490 32.21 -12.05 -23.80
C LEU A 490 31.58 -13.02 -24.81
N ILE A 491 30.35 -12.76 -25.27
CA ILE A 491 29.71 -13.54 -26.34
C ILE A 491 30.51 -13.43 -27.63
N ALA A 492 30.94 -12.22 -28.00
CA ALA A 492 31.78 -12.01 -29.18
C ALA A 492 33.12 -12.72 -29.05
N LEU A 493 33.76 -12.67 -27.88
CA LEU A 493 35.03 -13.33 -27.59
C LEU A 493 34.89 -14.85 -27.60
N VAL A 494 33.85 -15.42 -26.99
CA VAL A 494 33.52 -16.84 -27.09
C VAL A 494 33.28 -17.22 -28.55
N GLY A 495 32.54 -16.39 -29.29
CA GLY A 495 32.36 -16.54 -30.73
C GLY A 495 33.70 -16.59 -31.47
N ILE A 496 34.60 -15.65 -31.21
CA ILE A 496 35.94 -15.56 -31.83
C ILE A 496 36.84 -16.73 -31.41
N VAL A 497 36.80 -17.16 -30.15
CA VAL A 497 37.60 -18.29 -29.63
C VAL A 497 37.10 -19.62 -30.21
N VAL A 498 35.79 -19.81 -30.29
CA VAL A 498 35.17 -20.98 -30.92
C VAL A 498 35.49 -21.00 -32.42
N VAL A 499 35.43 -19.84 -33.09
CA VAL A 499 35.76 -19.67 -34.52
C VAL A 499 37.26 -19.92 -34.79
N SER A 500 38.15 -19.40 -33.95
CA SER A 500 39.61 -19.54 -34.10
C SER A 500 40.11 -20.95 -33.79
N ARG A 501 39.42 -21.72 -32.93
CA ARG A 501 39.78 -23.11 -32.63
C ARG A 501 39.24 -24.15 -33.63
N LYS A 502 38.18 -23.85 -34.39
CA LYS A 502 37.57 -24.78 -35.37
C LYS A 502 37.60 -24.18 -36.79
N GLY A 503 38.79 -24.11 -37.37
CA GLY A 503 38.96 -23.63 -38.75
C GLY A 503 38.11 -24.39 -39.77
N ARG A 504 37.33 -23.59 -40.53
CA ARG A 504 36.56 -23.89 -41.78
C ARG A 504 35.05 -24.14 -41.60
N TRP A 505 34.30 -23.05 -41.42
CA TRP A 505 32.90 -22.97 -41.88
C TRP A 505 32.88 -22.59 -43.36
N SER A 506 32.01 -23.21 -44.16
CA SER A 506 31.77 -22.77 -45.54
C SER A 506 30.90 -21.50 -45.52
N LEU A 507 30.92 -20.69 -46.59
CA LEU A 507 30.08 -19.50 -46.71
C LEU A 507 28.57 -19.81 -46.46
N ALA A 508 28.16 -21.06 -46.72
CA ALA A 508 26.82 -21.56 -46.49
C ALA A 508 26.45 -21.79 -45.01
N ASP A 509 27.43 -22.12 -44.16
CA ASP A 509 27.16 -22.33 -42.73
C ASP A 509 27.10 -20.97 -41.99
N LEU A 510 27.90 -19.99 -42.44
CA LEU A 510 27.80 -18.58 -42.00
C LEU A 510 26.50 -17.93 -42.46
N SER A 511 26.05 -18.20 -43.69
CA SER A 511 24.77 -17.69 -44.17
C SER A 511 23.57 -18.35 -43.48
N ALA A 512 23.67 -19.62 -43.08
CA ALA A 512 22.62 -20.30 -42.31
C ALA A 512 22.50 -19.77 -40.87
N ALA A 513 23.62 -19.51 -40.19
CA ALA A 513 23.62 -18.86 -38.88
C ALA A 513 23.12 -17.41 -38.97
N GLY A 514 23.56 -16.66 -39.99
CA GLY A 514 23.05 -15.32 -40.29
C GLY A 514 21.56 -15.32 -40.60
N LEU A 515 21.06 -16.31 -41.36
CA LEU A 515 19.63 -16.48 -41.63
C LEU A 515 18.85 -16.82 -40.35
N GLY A 516 19.40 -17.63 -39.46
CA GLY A 516 18.81 -17.92 -38.15
C GLY A 516 18.69 -16.67 -37.28
N ILE A 517 19.72 -15.82 -37.27
CA ILE A 517 19.69 -14.52 -36.58
C ILE A 517 18.66 -13.59 -37.23
N VAL A 518 18.62 -13.49 -38.56
CA VAL A 518 17.65 -12.66 -39.29
C VAL A 518 16.22 -13.15 -39.10
N ILE A 519 15.98 -14.47 -39.07
CA ILE A 519 14.67 -15.05 -38.77
C ILE A 519 14.30 -14.80 -37.31
N SER A 520 15.22 -14.93 -36.37
CA SER A 520 14.94 -14.67 -34.95
C SER A 520 14.66 -13.19 -34.70
N LEU A 521 15.44 -12.28 -35.31
CA LEU A 521 15.18 -10.84 -35.32
C LEU A 521 13.89 -10.51 -36.06
N GLY A 522 13.57 -11.23 -37.13
CA GLY A 522 12.33 -11.09 -37.89
C GLY A 522 11.11 -11.57 -37.11
N ILE A 523 11.22 -12.66 -36.33
CA ILE A 523 10.17 -13.14 -35.42
C ILE A 523 10.02 -12.16 -34.26
N ALA A 524 11.12 -11.70 -33.65
CA ALA A 524 11.08 -10.69 -32.61
C ALA A 524 10.44 -9.39 -33.13
N ALA A 525 10.83 -8.92 -34.31
CA ALA A 525 10.24 -7.76 -34.96
C ALA A 525 8.77 -8.00 -35.36
N LEU A 526 8.39 -9.22 -35.77
CA LEU A 526 7.02 -9.58 -36.10
C LEU A 526 6.15 -9.67 -34.84
N VAL A 527 6.66 -10.21 -33.74
CA VAL A 527 5.99 -10.23 -32.43
C VAL A 527 5.82 -8.81 -31.92
N ASN A 528 6.87 -7.97 -32.02
CA ASN A 528 6.77 -6.54 -31.69
C ASN A 528 5.75 -5.86 -32.60
N PHE A 529 5.81 -6.07 -33.91
CA PHE A 529 4.86 -5.51 -34.88
C PHE A 529 3.42 -6.01 -34.67
N LEU A 530 3.22 -7.27 -34.28
CA LEU A 530 1.90 -7.83 -33.97
C LEU A 530 1.37 -7.26 -32.65
N GLY A 531 2.23 -7.11 -31.63
CA GLY A 531 1.89 -6.44 -30.37
C GLY A 531 1.48 -4.98 -30.61
N ASP A 532 2.27 -4.25 -31.40
CA ASP A 532 2.03 -2.84 -31.74
C ASP A 532 0.80 -2.66 -32.66
N ARG A 533 0.52 -3.63 -33.54
CA ARG A 533 -0.58 -3.54 -34.51
C ARG A 533 -1.93 -4.04 -33.97
N TYR A 534 -1.93 -5.05 -33.11
CA TYR A 534 -3.16 -5.68 -32.63
C TYR A 534 -3.47 -5.40 -31.15
N HIS A 535 -2.66 -4.59 -30.46
CA HIS A 535 -2.90 -4.12 -29.07
C HIS A 535 -3.31 -5.23 -28.09
N LEU A 536 -2.84 -6.47 -28.31
CA LEU A 536 -3.13 -7.60 -27.44
C LEU A 536 -2.17 -7.55 -26.24
N ARG A 537 -2.60 -6.95 -25.14
CA ARG A 537 -2.00 -7.15 -23.82
C ARG A 537 -2.96 -7.96 -22.95
N LYS A 538 -2.41 -8.96 -22.28
CA LYS A 538 -3.09 -9.69 -21.21
C LYS A 538 -2.28 -9.43 -19.96
N ASP A 539 -2.87 -8.75 -18.99
CA ASP A 539 -2.26 -8.61 -17.67
C ASP A 539 -2.14 -10.01 -17.07
N MET A 540 -0.90 -10.40 -16.77
CA MET A 540 -0.58 -11.71 -16.20
C MET A 540 -0.28 -11.62 -14.70
N THR A 541 -0.47 -10.44 -14.10
CA THR A 541 -0.46 -10.28 -12.64
C THR A 541 -1.72 -10.89 -12.05
N ALA A 542 -1.62 -11.44 -10.84
CA ALA A 542 -2.75 -12.07 -10.16
C ALA A 542 -3.88 -11.06 -9.86
N ASP A 543 -3.52 -9.80 -9.60
CA ASP A 543 -4.44 -8.75 -9.15
C ASP A 543 -4.84 -7.74 -10.24
N ALA A 544 -4.45 -7.97 -11.49
CA ALA A 544 -4.75 -7.10 -12.63
C ALA A 544 -4.33 -5.62 -12.41
N LEU A 545 -3.17 -5.41 -11.78
CA LEU A 545 -2.64 -4.12 -11.31
C LEU A 545 -2.44 -3.07 -12.41
N PHE A 546 -2.44 -3.49 -13.68
CA PHE A 546 -2.20 -2.64 -14.84
C PHE A 546 -3.42 -2.59 -15.77
N THR A 547 -4.62 -2.85 -15.26
CA THR A 547 -5.88 -2.77 -16.00
C THR A 547 -6.80 -1.71 -15.41
N LEU A 548 -7.51 -0.97 -16.28
CA LEU A 548 -8.48 0.02 -15.85
C LEU A 548 -9.69 -0.64 -15.18
N SER A 549 -10.29 0.05 -14.21
CA SER A 549 -11.52 -0.43 -13.58
C SER A 549 -12.67 -0.58 -14.59
N ASN A 550 -13.63 -1.43 -14.25
CA ASN A 550 -14.83 -1.64 -15.07
C ASN A 550 -15.64 -0.34 -15.26
N ASP A 551 -15.63 0.56 -14.26
CA ASP A 551 -16.33 1.84 -14.32
C ASP A 551 -15.67 2.80 -15.31
N THR A 552 -14.34 2.89 -15.31
CA THR A 552 -13.57 3.65 -16.31
C THR A 552 -13.78 3.09 -17.71
N HIS A 553 -13.80 1.77 -17.88
CA HIS A 553 -14.12 1.15 -19.17
C HIS A 553 -15.51 1.57 -19.68
N ARG A 554 -16.53 1.60 -18.81
CA ARG A 554 -17.89 2.04 -19.15
C ARG A 554 -17.96 3.53 -19.48
N LEU A 555 -17.09 4.36 -18.89
CA LEU A 555 -16.97 5.78 -19.21
C LEU A 555 -16.32 6.01 -20.58
N LEU A 556 -15.25 5.28 -20.89
CA LEU A 556 -14.42 5.53 -22.08
C LEU A 556 -14.97 4.90 -23.37
N THR A 557 -15.58 3.71 -23.27
CA THR A 557 -16.08 2.98 -24.45
C THR A 557 -17.09 3.80 -25.29
N PRO A 558 -18.06 4.53 -24.69
CA PRO A 558 -19.02 5.31 -25.45
C PRO A 558 -18.44 6.57 -26.11
N LEU A 559 -17.23 7.03 -25.74
CA LEU A 559 -16.66 8.28 -26.26
C LEU A 559 -16.54 8.26 -27.80
N ALA A 560 -16.05 7.15 -28.35
CA ALA A 560 -15.91 6.95 -29.79
C ALA A 560 -17.27 6.90 -30.49
N ASP A 561 -18.24 6.20 -29.90
CA ASP A 561 -19.58 6.02 -30.46
C ASP A 561 -20.38 7.33 -30.44
N ASN A 562 -20.17 8.17 -29.43
CA ASN A 562 -20.84 9.46 -29.25
C ASN A 562 -20.14 10.62 -29.98
N GLY A 563 -18.99 10.38 -30.62
CA GLY A 563 -18.21 11.44 -31.28
C GLY A 563 -17.57 12.45 -30.32
N GLN A 564 -17.41 12.06 -29.06
CA GLN A 564 -16.78 12.86 -28.00
C GLN A 564 -15.27 12.63 -28.00
N TYR A 565 -14.49 13.70 -27.88
CA TYR A 565 -13.01 13.64 -27.83
C TYR A 565 -12.49 14.13 -26.49
N VAL A 566 -11.48 13.47 -25.95
CA VAL A 566 -10.82 13.83 -24.70
C VAL A 566 -9.34 14.05 -24.97
N SER A 567 -8.80 15.20 -24.57
CA SER A 567 -7.38 15.53 -24.65
C SER A 567 -6.84 15.90 -23.27
N VAL A 568 -5.79 15.23 -22.82
CA VAL A 568 -5.19 15.47 -21.50
C VAL A 568 -3.78 16.05 -21.64
N LYS A 569 -3.57 17.28 -21.16
CA LYS A 569 -2.25 17.93 -21.13
C LYS A 569 -1.72 17.94 -19.70
N THR A 570 -0.65 17.22 -19.45
CA THR A 570 -0.07 17.06 -18.12
C THR A 570 1.26 17.78 -18.01
N PHE A 571 1.38 18.67 -17.02
CA PHE A 571 2.58 19.50 -16.80
C PHE A 571 3.46 18.87 -15.71
N MET A 572 4.35 17.95 -16.12
CA MET A 572 5.25 17.22 -15.22
C MET A 572 6.59 16.84 -15.87
N GLY A 573 7.64 16.66 -15.08
CA GLY A 573 8.95 16.22 -15.56
C GLY A 573 8.98 14.73 -15.96
N GLU A 574 9.90 14.36 -16.86
CA GLU A 574 10.05 13.00 -17.40
C GLU A 574 10.30 11.91 -16.33
N MET A 575 10.85 12.27 -15.17
CA MET A 575 11.12 11.34 -14.06
C MET A 575 10.04 11.38 -12.96
N GLU A 576 9.12 12.35 -12.98
CA GLU A 576 8.27 12.65 -11.81
C GLU A 576 7.07 11.69 -11.63
N ASN A 577 6.65 10.92 -12.65
CA ASN A 577 5.75 9.75 -12.45
C ASN A 577 5.56 8.90 -13.73
N MET A 578 6.36 7.84 -13.94
CA MET A 578 6.12 6.88 -15.05
C MET A 578 4.73 6.21 -14.95
N ARG A 579 4.19 6.05 -13.73
CA ARG A 579 2.91 5.40 -13.46
C ARG A 579 1.70 6.15 -14.04
N PHE A 580 1.75 7.49 -14.03
CA PHE A 580 0.64 8.29 -14.58
C PHE A 580 0.66 8.32 -16.11
N GLU A 581 1.86 8.28 -16.72
CA GLU A 581 1.97 8.08 -18.17
C GLU A 581 1.40 6.71 -18.58
N ASP A 582 1.74 5.65 -17.85
CA ASP A 582 1.18 4.31 -18.09
C ASP A 582 -0.35 4.32 -17.98
N LEU A 583 -0.91 4.99 -16.98
CA LEU A 583 -2.35 5.17 -16.84
C LEU A 583 -2.97 5.91 -18.05
N LEU A 584 -2.41 7.05 -18.46
CA LEU A 584 -2.89 7.82 -19.62
C LEU A 584 -2.81 7.01 -20.92
N ARG A 585 -1.78 6.17 -21.03
CA ARG A 585 -1.58 5.26 -22.14
C ARG A 585 -2.65 4.17 -22.18
N GLU A 586 -3.06 3.63 -21.03
CA GLU A 586 -4.18 2.67 -20.98
C GLU A 586 -5.51 3.33 -21.39
N TYR A 587 -5.75 4.58 -21.01
CA TYR A 587 -6.95 5.32 -21.46
C TYR A 587 -6.99 5.49 -22.99
N SER A 588 -5.84 5.78 -23.62
CA SER A 588 -5.75 5.92 -25.09
C SER A 588 -5.90 4.59 -25.83
N TYR A 589 -5.61 3.46 -25.19
CA TYR A 589 -5.86 2.13 -25.75
C TYR A 589 -7.34 1.75 -25.72
N VAL A 590 -8.07 2.12 -24.67
CA VAL A 590 -9.50 1.81 -24.56
C VAL A 590 -10.34 2.63 -25.53
N SER A 591 -10.00 3.92 -25.73
CA SER A 591 -10.75 4.80 -26.63
C SER A 591 -9.83 5.51 -27.64
N PRO A 592 -10.06 5.35 -28.95
CA PRO A 592 -9.29 6.07 -29.99
C PRO A 592 -9.55 7.58 -30.00
N ASN A 593 -10.57 8.05 -29.28
CA ASN A 593 -10.88 9.47 -29.12
C ASN A 593 -10.26 10.08 -27.84
N PHE A 594 -9.38 9.36 -27.16
CA PHE A 594 -8.59 9.85 -26.04
C PHE A 594 -7.14 10.09 -26.47
N ASP A 595 -6.64 11.31 -26.27
CA ASP A 595 -5.27 11.71 -26.57
C ASP A 595 -4.62 12.37 -25.34
N TYR A 596 -3.30 12.30 -25.23
CA TYR A 596 -2.58 12.93 -24.13
C TYR A 596 -1.22 13.49 -24.53
N GLU A 597 -0.80 14.55 -23.83
CA GLU A 597 0.49 15.21 -24.02
C GLU A 597 1.15 15.47 -22.66
N LEU A 598 2.41 15.05 -22.51
CA LEU A 598 3.24 15.31 -21.33
C LEU A 598 4.21 16.47 -21.63
N LEU A 599 4.15 17.50 -20.79
CA LEU A 599 4.91 18.74 -20.95
C LEU A 599 5.80 18.96 -19.74
N ASP A 600 7.11 18.81 -19.92
CA ASP A 600 8.10 19.19 -18.90
C ASP A 600 7.98 20.70 -18.59
N PRO A 601 7.59 21.10 -17.37
CA PRO A 601 7.38 22.50 -17.01
C PRO A 601 8.67 23.33 -17.09
N GLN A 602 9.84 22.71 -16.89
CA GLN A 602 11.14 23.38 -16.97
C GLN A 602 11.53 23.66 -18.41
N LYS A 603 11.28 22.70 -19.32
CA LYS A 603 11.56 22.87 -20.76
C LYS A 603 10.49 23.72 -21.47
N ASN A 604 9.26 23.79 -20.94
CA ASN A 604 8.09 24.41 -21.61
C ASN A 604 7.47 25.60 -20.86
N ARG A 605 8.30 26.48 -20.27
CA ARG A 605 7.86 27.65 -19.49
C ARG A 605 6.77 28.52 -20.17
N LEU A 606 6.83 28.67 -21.49
CA LEU A 606 5.87 29.47 -22.25
C LEU A 606 4.45 28.86 -22.28
N ARG A 607 4.34 27.51 -22.28
CA ARG A 607 3.05 26.81 -22.18
C ARG A 607 2.51 26.80 -20.76
N VAL A 608 3.38 26.75 -19.75
CA VAL A 608 3.02 26.87 -18.33
C VAL A 608 2.36 28.22 -18.06
N GLU A 609 2.95 29.31 -18.56
CA GLU A 609 2.39 30.66 -18.45
C GLU A 609 1.08 30.82 -19.24
N GLN A 610 1.00 30.33 -20.48
CA GLN A 610 -0.23 30.41 -21.30
C GLN A 610 -1.42 29.68 -20.66
N ASN A 611 -1.16 28.56 -20.00
CA ASN A 611 -2.19 27.75 -19.36
C ASN A 611 -2.40 28.10 -17.88
N ASN A 612 -1.77 29.17 -17.36
CA ASN A 612 -1.86 29.59 -15.96
C ASN A 612 -1.61 28.45 -14.96
N ILE A 613 -0.60 27.62 -15.20
CA ILE A 613 -0.25 26.50 -14.31
C ILE A 613 0.50 27.05 -13.10
N ARG A 614 -0.07 26.85 -11.91
CA ARG A 614 0.49 27.32 -10.62
C ARG A 614 1.08 26.20 -9.78
N GLU A 615 0.65 24.97 -10.02
CA GLU A 615 1.00 23.77 -9.25
C GLU A 615 1.64 22.72 -10.16
N ARG A 616 2.73 22.10 -9.71
CA ARG A 616 3.41 21.03 -10.45
C ARG A 616 2.52 19.78 -10.49
N GLY A 617 2.57 19.03 -11.59
CA GLY A 617 1.75 17.82 -11.77
C GLY A 617 0.31 18.08 -12.18
N THR A 618 -0.05 19.33 -12.49
CA THR A 618 -1.40 19.68 -12.98
C THR A 618 -1.67 19.05 -14.35
N SER A 619 -2.80 18.38 -14.48
CA SER A 619 -3.36 17.93 -15.76
C SER A 619 -4.58 18.77 -16.15
N ILE A 620 -4.62 19.18 -17.41
CA ILE A 620 -5.78 19.83 -18.04
C ILE A 620 -6.48 18.79 -18.90
N ILE A 621 -7.75 18.53 -18.63
CA ILE A 621 -8.59 17.60 -19.38
C ILE A 621 -9.55 18.41 -20.23
N GLU A 622 -9.37 18.40 -21.54
CA GLU A 622 -10.25 19.04 -22.52
C GLU A 622 -11.17 17.99 -23.14
N VAL A 623 -12.47 18.11 -22.90
CA VAL A 623 -13.50 17.30 -23.56
C VAL A 623 -14.20 18.12 -24.63
N ILE A 624 -14.23 17.58 -25.85
CA ILE A 624 -14.88 18.17 -27.00
C ILE A 624 -16.12 17.34 -27.31
N ASP A 625 -17.28 17.96 -27.14
CA ASP A 625 -18.59 17.35 -27.39
C ASP A 625 -19.44 18.28 -28.24
N GLU A 626 -19.93 17.81 -29.39
CA GLU A 626 -20.71 18.60 -30.37
C GLU A 626 -20.11 19.98 -30.74
N GLY A 627 -18.78 20.10 -30.70
CA GLY A 627 -18.06 21.35 -30.98
C GLY A 627 -17.95 22.33 -29.81
N GLN A 628 -18.44 21.97 -28.62
CA GLN A 628 -18.13 22.67 -27.37
C GLN A 628 -16.91 22.05 -26.71
N VAL A 629 -15.92 22.88 -26.37
CA VAL A 629 -14.74 22.47 -25.59
C VAL A 629 -15.00 22.82 -24.12
N ARG A 630 -14.93 21.81 -23.25
CA ARG A 630 -15.01 21.96 -21.80
C ARG A 630 -13.70 21.49 -21.20
N ALA A 631 -13.12 22.28 -20.31
CA ALA A 631 -11.82 21.98 -19.71
C ALA A 631 -11.95 21.83 -18.20
N GLU A 632 -11.41 20.74 -17.66
CA GLU A 632 -11.26 20.49 -16.23
C GLU A 632 -9.78 20.43 -15.86
N ARG A 633 -9.47 20.66 -14.58
CA ARG A 633 -8.11 20.62 -14.06
C ARG A 633 -8.06 19.73 -12.85
N ILE A 634 -7.05 18.87 -12.80
CA ILE A 634 -6.76 18.03 -11.65
C ILE A 634 -5.28 18.11 -11.30
N THR A 635 -4.98 17.90 -10.04
CA THR A 635 -3.61 17.76 -9.51
C THR A 635 -3.36 16.36 -8.99
N ALA A 636 -4.42 15.65 -8.58
CA ALA A 636 -4.37 14.25 -8.23
C ALA A 636 -4.12 13.36 -9.46
N GLN A 637 -3.12 12.48 -9.37
CA GLN A 637 -2.65 11.61 -10.45
C GLN A 637 -3.17 10.17 -10.27
N SER A 638 -4.49 10.02 -10.15
CA SER A 638 -5.15 8.73 -9.97
C SER A 638 -6.18 8.47 -11.08
N GLU A 639 -6.53 7.19 -11.27
CA GLU A 639 -7.61 6.76 -12.18
C GLU A 639 -8.94 7.43 -11.80
N GLU A 640 -9.25 7.45 -10.51
CA GLU A 640 -10.48 8.06 -9.98
C GLU A 640 -10.55 9.56 -10.31
N ALA A 641 -9.48 10.31 -10.05
CA ALA A 641 -9.45 11.76 -10.31
C ALA A 641 -9.60 12.08 -11.80
N LEU A 642 -8.91 11.32 -12.66
CA LEU A 642 -8.97 11.49 -14.10
C LEU A 642 -10.35 11.12 -14.67
N SER A 643 -10.90 9.97 -14.28
CA SER A 643 -12.22 9.53 -14.71
C SER A 643 -13.33 10.48 -14.25
N ASN A 644 -13.26 10.98 -13.00
CA ASN A 644 -14.21 11.96 -12.51
C ASN A 644 -14.12 13.29 -13.25
N ALA A 645 -12.92 13.76 -13.60
CA ALA A 645 -12.74 14.97 -14.39
C ALA A 645 -13.33 14.83 -15.80
N ILE A 646 -13.12 13.69 -16.46
CA ILE A 646 -13.71 13.38 -17.76
C ILE A 646 -15.24 13.33 -17.66
N LEU A 647 -15.77 12.64 -16.65
CA LEU A 647 -17.21 12.54 -16.39
C LEU A 647 -17.84 13.93 -16.17
N LYS A 648 -17.17 14.78 -15.40
CA LYS A 648 -17.59 16.16 -15.12
C LYS A 648 -17.67 17.00 -16.40
N ALA A 649 -16.62 16.94 -17.22
CA ALA A 649 -16.58 17.66 -18.48
C ALA A 649 -17.64 17.16 -19.49
N LEU A 650 -17.92 15.84 -19.51
CA LEU A 650 -18.96 15.23 -20.35
C LEU A 650 -20.39 15.64 -19.92
N LYS A 651 -20.71 15.56 -18.62
CA LYS A 651 -22.09 15.78 -18.12
C LYS A 651 -22.63 17.19 -18.31
N GLY A 652 -21.76 18.20 -18.45
CA GLY A 652 -22.15 19.54 -18.93
C GLY A 652 -23.11 20.36 -18.07
N ARG A 653 -23.52 19.85 -16.90
CA ARG A 653 -24.38 20.55 -15.96
C ARG A 653 -23.66 20.62 -14.63
N GLU A 654 -23.28 21.84 -14.24
CA GLU A 654 -22.88 22.16 -12.88
C GLU A 654 -24.10 21.89 -11.98
N LEU A 655 -24.03 20.87 -11.13
CA LEU A 655 -25.11 20.60 -10.17
C LEU A 655 -25.06 21.73 -9.13
N ARG A 656 -26.20 22.29 -8.74
CA ARG A 656 -26.23 23.38 -7.74
C ARG A 656 -26.94 22.93 -6.48
N ALA A 657 -26.21 22.92 -5.37
CA ALA A 657 -26.73 22.63 -4.04
C ALA A 657 -26.91 23.94 -3.28
N TYR A 658 -28.16 24.30 -2.98
CA TYR A 658 -28.50 25.49 -2.20
C TYR A 658 -28.76 25.10 -0.74
N PHE A 659 -28.10 25.78 0.18
CA PHE A 659 -28.25 25.57 1.62
C PHE A 659 -29.11 26.66 2.24
N THR A 660 -30.10 26.25 3.04
CA THR A 660 -30.97 27.22 3.72
C THR A 660 -30.22 28.01 4.78
N SER A 661 -30.72 29.20 5.08
CA SER A 661 -30.18 30.07 6.12
C SER A 661 -31.28 30.89 6.78
N GLY A 662 -31.07 31.30 8.01
CA GLY A 662 -31.95 32.24 8.74
C GLY A 662 -32.63 31.63 9.95
N HIS A 663 -32.44 30.33 10.19
CA HIS A 663 -33.06 29.54 11.26
C HIS A 663 -32.01 28.94 12.21
N GLY A 664 -30.82 29.54 12.29
CA GLY A 664 -29.70 29.02 13.08
C GLY A 664 -29.08 27.74 12.51
N GLU A 665 -29.17 27.53 11.20
CA GLU A 665 -28.51 26.42 10.51
C GLU A 665 -26.98 26.48 10.66
N ALA A 666 -26.33 25.32 10.52
CA ALA A 666 -24.88 25.20 10.64
C ALA A 666 -24.11 25.87 9.49
N GLU A 667 -22.92 26.39 9.78
CA GLU A 667 -22.10 27.10 8.80
C GLU A 667 -21.25 26.15 7.93
N LEU A 668 -21.27 26.40 6.62
CA LEU A 668 -20.56 25.58 5.62
C LEU A 668 -19.05 25.84 5.55
N ASP A 669 -18.59 26.99 6.01
CA ASP A 669 -17.18 27.40 5.94
C ASP A 669 -16.44 27.23 7.28
N GLN A 670 -17.17 26.86 8.33
CA GLN A 670 -16.62 26.59 9.64
C GLN A 670 -15.76 25.31 9.61
N VAL A 671 -14.56 25.39 10.16
CA VAL A 671 -13.51 24.34 10.11
C VAL A 671 -13.34 23.62 11.45
N ASP A 672 -14.05 24.07 12.49
CA ASP A 672 -14.05 23.36 13.77
C ASP A 672 -14.93 22.11 13.74
N GLU A 673 -14.96 21.37 14.86
CA GLU A 673 -15.68 20.11 15.02
C GLU A 673 -17.20 20.20 14.80
N LEU A 674 -17.76 21.42 14.77
CA LEU A 674 -19.19 21.68 14.56
C LEU A 674 -19.51 22.18 13.15
N GLY A 675 -18.50 22.41 12.32
CA GLY A 675 -18.63 22.96 10.97
C GLY A 675 -18.81 21.93 9.86
N TYR A 676 -19.30 22.38 8.69
CA TYR A 676 -19.59 21.53 7.53
C TYR A 676 -18.62 21.74 6.35
N SER A 677 -17.43 22.28 6.59
CA SER A 677 -16.41 22.54 5.54
C SER A 677 -15.97 21.28 4.78
N THR A 678 -15.85 20.15 5.47
CA THR A 678 -15.55 18.86 4.82
C THR A 678 -16.67 18.42 3.88
N LEU A 679 -17.94 18.54 4.29
CA LEU A 679 -19.08 18.24 3.43
C LEU A 679 -19.10 19.16 2.21
N LYS A 680 -18.83 20.46 2.40
CA LYS A 680 -18.70 21.43 1.30
C LYS A 680 -17.59 21.02 0.32
N GLY A 681 -16.44 20.55 0.82
CA GLY A 681 -15.35 20.01 0.01
C GLY A 681 -15.78 18.81 -0.82
N ARG A 682 -16.37 17.80 -0.19
CA ARG A 682 -16.85 16.58 -0.86
C ARG A 682 -17.95 16.86 -1.89
N LEU A 683 -18.85 17.79 -1.62
CA LEU A 683 -19.85 18.20 -2.60
C LEU A 683 -19.22 18.83 -3.86
N LYS A 684 -18.15 19.63 -3.69
CA LYS A 684 -17.39 20.17 -4.82
C LYS A 684 -16.68 19.07 -5.63
N GLU A 685 -16.13 18.06 -4.96
CA GLU A 685 -15.56 16.86 -5.62
C GLU A 685 -16.63 16.13 -6.44
N LEU A 686 -17.87 16.07 -5.94
CA LEU A 686 -19.03 15.50 -6.63
C LEU A 686 -19.69 16.42 -7.68
N ASN A 687 -19.01 17.50 -8.10
CA ASN A 687 -19.49 18.47 -9.09
C ASN A 687 -20.75 19.26 -8.67
N PHE A 688 -20.91 19.53 -7.38
CA PHE A 688 -21.87 20.53 -6.89
C PHE A 688 -21.19 21.90 -6.72
N ALA A 689 -21.73 22.92 -7.37
CA ALA A 689 -21.60 24.30 -6.92
C ALA A 689 -22.46 24.48 -5.67
N VAL A 690 -21.80 24.84 -4.56
CA VAL A 690 -22.40 24.97 -3.24
C VAL A 690 -22.72 26.43 -2.97
N GLU A 691 -24.01 26.75 -2.90
CA GLU A 691 -24.54 28.08 -2.66
C GLU A 691 -25.18 28.14 -1.26
N GLY A 692 -24.67 29.01 -0.38
CA GLY A 692 -25.26 29.26 0.94
C GLY A 692 -26.23 30.44 0.92
N GLY A 693 -26.98 30.62 2.01
CA GLY A 693 -27.76 31.84 2.22
C GLY A 693 -29.18 31.83 1.63
N LEU A 694 -29.75 30.66 1.33
CA LEU A 694 -31.11 30.56 0.82
C LEU A 694 -32.12 30.82 1.96
N THR A 695 -32.67 32.02 2.02
CA THR A 695 -33.60 32.43 3.09
C THR A 695 -35.05 31.97 2.90
N LEU A 696 -35.38 31.38 1.74
CA LEU A 696 -36.75 30.95 1.35
C LEU A 696 -37.83 32.05 1.41
N ALA A 697 -37.43 33.33 1.55
CA ALA A 697 -38.31 34.48 1.38
C ALA A 697 -38.72 34.68 -0.09
N GLU A 698 -37.91 34.16 -1.02
CA GLU A 698 -38.14 34.13 -2.45
C GLU A 698 -38.21 32.67 -2.94
N PRO A 699 -38.85 32.40 -4.10
CA PRO A 699 -38.87 31.07 -4.69
C PRO A 699 -37.46 30.49 -4.87
N VAL A 700 -37.31 29.18 -4.64
CA VAL A 700 -36.05 28.47 -4.89
C VAL A 700 -35.62 28.68 -6.35
N PRO A 701 -34.36 29.06 -6.62
CA PRO A 701 -33.86 29.22 -7.98
C PRO A 701 -34.14 28.03 -8.90
N ASP A 702 -34.45 28.29 -10.18
CA ASP A 702 -34.77 27.24 -11.14
C ASP A 702 -33.57 26.36 -11.51
N ASP A 703 -32.34 26.83 -11.25
CA ASP A 703 -31.10 26.08 -11.44
C ASP A 703 -30.75 25.17 -10.24
N ALA A 704 -31.52 25.24 -9.15
CA ALA A 704 -31.31 24.43 -7.94
C ALA A 704 -31.55 22.94 -8.22
N THR A 705 -30.48 22.16 -8.17
CA THR A 705 -30.53 20.70 -8.31
C THR A 705 -30.85 20.02 -6.99
N LEU A 706 -30.36 20.59 -5.90
CA LEU A 706 -30.55 20.10 -4.54
C LEU A 706 -30.77 21.29 -3.61
N VAL A 707 -31.74 21.18 -2.70
CA VAL A 707 -31.89 22.08 -1.55
C VAL A 707 -31.56 21.31 -0.28
N VAL A 708 -30.67 21.85 0.57
CA VAL A 708 -30.24 21.21 1.81
C VAL A 708 -30.64 22.06 3.01
N VAL A 709 -31.31 21.43 3.98
CA VAL A 709 -31.63 22.03 5.28
C VAL A 709 -30.72 21.38 6.33
N LEU A 710 -29.87 22.19 6.97
CA LEU A 710 -28.84 21.73 7.93
C LEU A 710 -29.18 22.16 9.36
N GLY A 711 -29.71 21.24 10.17
CA GLY A 711 -29.84 21.38 11.63
C GLY A 711 -30.49 22.69 12.10
N PRO A 712 -31.68 23.07 11.59
CA PRO A 712 -32.33 24.33 11.96
C PRO A 712 -32.62 24.35 13.46
N LYS A 713 -32.28 25.46 14.12
CA LYS A 713 -32.53 25.70 15.56
C LYS A 713 -33.80 26.51 15.80
N GLU A 714 -34.27 27.22 14.78
CA GLU A 714 -35.54 27.95 14.79
C GLU A 714 -36.56 27.31 13.83
N ARG A 715 -37.84 27.63 14.06
CA ARG A 715 -38.94 27.08 13.29
C ARG A 715 -39.15 27.86 11.99
N PHE A 716 -39.25 27.15 10.87
CA PHE A 716 -39.66 27.73 9.58
C PHE A 716 -41.11 28.26 9.63
N ALA A 717 -41.32 29.43 9.04
CA ALA A 717 -42.64 30.00 8.86
C ALA A 717 -43.44 29.23 7.80
N ALA A 718 -44.77 29.24 7.93
CA ALA A 718 -45.65 28.53 6.98
C ALA A 718 -45.44 28.94 5.51
N ALA A 719 -45.07 30.20 5.25
CA ALA A 719 -44.78 30.69 3.90
C ALA A 719 -43.49 30.09 3.32
N GLU A 720 -42.45 29.89 4.13
CA GLU A 720 -41.18 29.28 3.68
C GLU A 720 -41.36 27.79 3.41
N VAL A 721 -42.15 27.11 4.26
CA VAL A 721 -42.54 25.71 4.05
C VAL A 721 -43.33 25.54 2.75
N GLU A 722 -44.19 26.51 2.42
CA GLU A 722 -44.92 26.51 1.14
C GLU A 722 -43.97 26.65 -0.06
N VAL A 723 -42.92 27.49 0.04
CA VAL A 723 -41.89 27.63 -1.01
C VAL A 723 -41.14 26.31 -1.24
N LEU A 724 -40.72 25.63 -0.16
CA LEU A 724 -40.11 24.30 -0.26
C LEU A 724 -41.07 23.27 -0.86
N GLY A 725 -42.34 23.31 -0.46
CA GLY A 725 -43.39 22.45 -1.01
C GLY A 725 -43.58 22.64 -2.52
N GLN A 726 -43.56 23.89 -3.00
CA GLN A 726 -43.63 24.20 -4.43
C GLN A 726 -42.40 23.69 -5.19
N TYR A 727 -41.20 23.82 -4.61
CA TYR A 727 -39.96 23.27 -5.18
C TYR A 727 -39.98 21.75 -5.32
N LEU A 728 -40.45 21.04 -4.30
CA LEU A 728 -40.59 19.58 -4.35
C LEU A 728 -41.70 19.14 -5.32
N ALA A 729 -42.81 19.89 -5.39
CA ALA A 729 -43.92 19.59 -6.28
C ALA A 729 -43.57 19.68 -7.77
N ARG A 730 -42.55 20.48 -8.13
CA ARG A 730 -42.01 20.55 -9.51
C ARG A 730 -40.90 19.54 -9.81
N GLY A 731 -40.64 18.59 -8.91
CA GLY A 731 -39.63 17.53 -9.07
C GLY A 731 -38.23 17.91 -8.59
N GLY A 732 -38.11 18.94 -7.75
CA GLY A 732 -36.86 19.27 -7.07
C GLY A 732 -36.46 18.21 -6.04
N SER A 733 -35.16 18.12 -5.73
CA SER A 733 -34.62 17.20 -4.73
C SER A 733 -34.22 17.95 -3.48
N ALA A 734 -34.57 17.44 -2.30
CA ALA A 734 -34.15 18.05 -1.04
C ALA A 734 -33.53 17.01 -0.08
N LEU A 735 -32.57 17.47 0.71
CA LEU A 735 -31.96 16.73 1.81
C LEU A 735 -32.25 17.46 3.12
N PHE A 736 -32.87 16.78 4.06
CA PHE A 736 -33.21 17.32 5.38
C PHE A 736 -32.36 16.64 6.46
N LEU A 737 -31.49 17.40 7.10
CA LEU A 737 -30.68 16.97 8.24
C LEU A 737 -31.23 17.66 9.48
N LEU A 738 -32.05 16.97 10.26
CA LEU A 738 -32.88 17.56 11.30
C LEU A 738 -32.53 16.97 12.67
N ASP A 739 -31.91 17.80 13.51
CA ASP A 739 -31.53 17.42 14.87
C ASP A 739 -32.75 17.27 15.79
N PRO A 740 -32.67 16.49 16.88
CA PRO A 740 -33.67 16.44 17.95
C PRO A 740 -33.83 17.82 18.63
N GLY A 741 -35.01 18.06 19.18
CA GLY A 741 -35.35 19.31 19.85
C GLY A 741 -36.73 19.84 19.46
N GLN A 742 -36.86 21.16 19.36
CA GLN A 742 -38.14 21.81 19.07
C GLN A 742 -38.67 21.48 17.66
N PRO A 743 -40.00 21.63 17.42
CA PRO A 743 -40.58 21.48 16.09
C PRO A 743 -39.96 22.45 15.08
N THR A 744 -39.49 21.90 13.97
CA THR A 744 -38.83 22.61 12.86
C THR A 744 -39.83 23.39 12.00
N GLY A 745 -41.11 23.01 12.00
CA GLY A 745 -42.13 23.53 11.10
C GLY A 745 -42.24 22.75 9.79
N LEU A 746 -41.28 21.87 9.50
CA LEU A 746 -41.24 21.03 8.30
C LEU A 746 -42.07 19.73 8.45
N GLU A 747 -42.53 19.42 9.66
CA GLU A 747 -43.23 18.16 9.97
C GLU A 747 -44.46 17.96 9.09
N ALA A 748 -45.24 19.02 8.86
CA ALA A 748 -46.43 18.95 8.01
C ALA A 748 -46.09 18.63 6.55
N LEU A 749 -45.00 19.20 6.02
CA LEU A 749 -44.54 18.97 4.66
C LEU A 749 -44.01 17.55 4.49
N LEU A 750 -43.15 17.08 5.40
CA LEU A 750 -42.58 15.73 5.36
C LEU A 750 -43.65 14.64 5.52
N ASN A 751 -44.67 14.91 6.33
CA ASN A 751 -45.80 13.99 6.49
C ASN A 751 -46.61 13.81 5.19
N GLU A 752 -46.63 14.79 4.27
CA GLU A 752 -47.24 14.59 2.94
C GLU A 752 -46.51 13.52 2.11
N TYR A 753 -45.23 13.29 2.41
CA TYR A 753 -44.37 12.28 1.80
C TYR A 753 -44.26 11.01 2.66
N SER A 754 -45.19 10.80 3.60
CA SER A 754 -45.22 9.64 4.51
C SER A 754 -44.00 9.52 5.43
N VAL A 755 -43.31 10.64 5.71
CA VAL A 755 -42.18 10.71 6.65
C VAL A 755 -42.63 11.39 7.94
N GLU A 756 -42.57 10.66 9.06
CA GLU A 756 -42.86 11.16 10.40
C GLU A 756 -41.57 11.39 11.19
N LEU A 757 -41.44 12.57 11.79
CA LEU A 757 -40.30 12.95 12.64
C LEU A 757 -40.65 12.76 14.12
N GLY A 758 -39.84 11.98 14.83
CA GLY A 758 -39.92 11.83 16.27
C GLY A 758 -39.55 13.10 17.01
N GLN A 759 -40.28 13.39 18.09
CA GLN A 759 -39.91 14.42 19.08
C GLN A 759 -39.13 13.77 20.23
N ASP A 760 -38.12 13.00 19.85
CA ASP A 760 -37.27 12.19 20.72
C ASP A 760 -35.80 12.37 20.31
N PHE A 761 -34.89 11.88 21.14
CA PHE A 761 -33.53 11.55 20.73
C PHE A 761 -33.31 10.04 20.87
N VAL A 762 -32.52 9.45 20.00
CA VAL A 762 -32.32 8.01 19.96
C VAL A 762 -31.19 7.63 20.91
N VAL A 763 -31.52 6.79 21.89
CA VAL A 763 -30.57 6.18 22.82
C VAL A 763 -30.24 4.78 22.32
N ASP A 764 -28.95 4.45 22.20
CA ASP A 764 -28.48 3.12 21.82
C ASP A 764 -27.68 2.43 22.93
N LEU A 765 -28.26 1.35 23.48
CA LEU A 765 -27.63 0.46 24.45
C LEU A 765 -27.01 -0.79 23.82
N SER A 766 -26.79 -0.82 22.50
CA SER A 766 -26.13 -1.95 21.84
C SER A 766 -24.70 -2.21 22.33
N GLY A 767 -24.07 -1.21 22.95
CA GLY A 767 -22.67 -1.24 23.39
C GLY A 767 -21.67 -0.97 22.27
N LEU A 768 -22.11 -0.93 21.00
CA LEU A 768 -21.23 -0.68 19.86
C LEU A 768 -20.58 0.71 19.92
N GLY A 769 -21.33 1.75 20.27
CA GLY A 769 -20.78 3.10 20.45
C GLY A 769 -19.73 3.17 21.57
N GLN A 770 -19.94 2.45 22.66
CA GLN A 770 -19.03 2.43 23.82
C GLN A 770 -17.67 1.79 23.48
N LEU A 771 -17.62 0.85 22.52
CA LEU A 771 -16.37 0.27 22.02
C LEU A 771 -15.47 1.31 21.34
N PHE A 772 -16.06 2.40 20.81
CA PHE A 772 -15.36 3.51 20.16
C PHE A 772 -15.31 4.77 21.04
N GLY A 773 -15.57 4.63 22.35
CA GLY A 773 -15.55 5.75 23.29
C GLY A 773 -16.73 6.72 23.16
N ALA A 774 -17.79 6.36 22.42
CA ALA A 774 -18.98 7.18 22.26
C ALA A 774 -20.03 6.87 23.34
N ASP A 775 -20.79 7.90 23.75
CA ASP A 775 -21.90 7.78 24.68
C ASP A 775 -23.10 7.03 24.05
N VAL A 776 -24.05 6.58 24.87
CA VAL A 776 -25.32 5.98 24.44
C VAL A 776 -26.16 6.92 23.57
N SER A 777 -25.88 8.22 23.59
CA SER A 777 -26.47 9.22 22.70
C SER A 777 -25.93 9.22 21.27
N VAL A 778 -25.00 8.32 20.92
CA VAL A 778 -24.44 8.16 19.57
C VAL A 778 -24.77 6.78 19.02
N PRO A 779 -25.98 6.58 18.47
CA PRO A 779 -26.31 5.36 17.75
C PRO A 779 -25.30 5.01 16.66
N VAL A 780 -24.84 3.75 16.66
CA VAL A 780 -23.98 3.20 15.62
C VAL A 780 -24.81 2.27 14.73
N VAL A 781 -24.93 2.62 13.46
CA VAL A 781 -25.71 1.87 12.47
C VAL A 781 -24.79 1.02 11.61
N ILE A 782 -25.14 -0.26 11.54
CA ILE A 782 -24.54 -1.26 10.63
C ILE A 782 -25.59 -1.95 9.75
N ASN A 783 -26.88 -1.67 10.00
CA ASN A 783 -28.01 -2.25 9.27
C ASN A 783 -28.59 -1.18 8.34
N TYR A 784 -28.39 -1.37 7.04
CA TYR A 784 -28.91 -0.48 6.01
C TYR A 784 -30.04 -1.15 5.23
N GLY A 785 -31.01 -0.36 4.77
CA GLY A 785 -32.08 -0.82 3.89
C GLY A 785 -31.60 -1.06 2.45
N ASP A 786 -32.43 -1.70 1.64
CA ASP A 786 -32.16 -1.92 0.21
C ASP A 786 -32.53 -0.65 -0.59
N HIS A 787 -31.51 0.11 -1.01
CA HIS A 787 -31.67 1.34 -1.78
C HIS A 787 -30.36 1.71 -2.50
N PRO A 788 -30.37 2.39 -3.67
CA PRO A 788 -29.15 2.82 -4.36
C PRO A 788 -28.19 3.70 -3.52
N ILE A 789 -28.70 4.36 -2.48
CA ILE A 789 -27.89 5.14 -1.52
C ILE A 789 -27.04 4.22 -0.64
N THR A 790 -27.58 3.06 -0.28
CA THR A 790 -27.03 2.12 0.70
C THR A 790 -26.40 0.89 0.07
N GLU A 791 -26.60 0.66 -1.23
CA GLU A 791 -26.07 -0.48 -2.00
C GLU A 791 -24.56 -0.68 -1.77
N LYS A 792 -23.79 0.42 -1.83
CA LYS A 792 -22.33 0.41 -1.64
C LYS A 792 -21.88 0.49 -0.17
N LEU A 793 -22.81 0.63 0.77
CA LEU A 793 -22.51 0.65 2.22
C LEU A 793 -22.52 -0.76 2.82
N SER A 794 -22.75 -1.81 2.01
CA SER A 794 -22.92 -3.18 2.49
C SER A 794 -21.59 -3.90 2.80
N ALA A 795 -21.57 -4.55 3.97
CA ALA A 795 -20.46 -5.23 4.68
C ALA A 795 -19.40 -4.32 5.33
N GLY A 796 -19.45 -4.20 6.66
CA GLY A 796 -18.37 -3.61 7.49
C GLY A 796 -18.45 -2.10 7.74
N THR A 797 -19.19 -1.34 6.94
CA THR A 797 -19.28 0.12 7.11
C THR A 797 -20.17 0.52 8.28
N MET A 798 -19.59 1.16 9.31
CA MET A 798 -20.32 1.70 10.45
C MET A 798 -20.61 3.19 10.26
N SER A 799 -21.86 3.59 10.47
CA SER A 799 -22.26 5.00 10.46
C SER A 799 -22.62 5.46 11.87
N PHE A 800 -22.05 6.58 12.30
CA PHE A 800 -22.28 7.16 13.63
C PHE A 800 -23.27 8.32 13.52
N PHE A 801 -24.29 8.31 14.36
CA PHE A 801 -25.38 9.29 14.34
C PHE A 801 -25.46 10.03 15.69
N PRO A 802 -24.56 10.98 15.98
CA PRO A 802 -24.55 11.68 17.27
C PRO A 802 -25.83 12.49 17.45
N LEU A 803 -26.50 12.32 18.60
CA LEU A 803 -27.74 13.03 18.95
C LEU A 803 -28.79 12.94 17.83
N ALA A 804 -29.10 11.74 17.33
CA ALA A 804 -30.13 11.58 16.30
C ALA A 804 -31.55 11.58 16.89
N ARG A 805 -32.54 11.92 16.06
CA ARG A 805 -33.97 11.73 16.34
C ARG A 805 -34.55 10.59 15.52
N SER A 806 -35.66 10.01 15.94
CA SER A 806 -36.32 8.95 15.17
C SER A 806 -36.99 9.51 13.90
N VAL A 807 -36.91 8.75 12.81
CA VAL A 807 -37.60 9.03 11.55
C VAL A 807 -38.32 7.76 11.12
N GLN A 808 -39.64 7.84 10.91
CA GLN A 808 -40.48 6.68 10.64
C GLN A 808 -41.28 6.84 9.35
N MET A 809 -41.52 5.72 8.68
CA MET A 809 -42.42 5.64 7.53
C MET A 809 -43.85 5.40 8.02
N THR A 810 -44.81 6.16 7.51
CA THR A 810 -46.23 5.99 7.88
C THR A 810 -47.03 5.32 6.76
N GLU A 811 -48.03 4.50 7.14
CA GLU A 811 -48.77 3.64 6.22
C GLU A 811 -49.76 4.37 5.30
N HIS A 812 -49.92 5.71 5.32
CA HIS A 812 -50.52 6.57 4.27
C HIS A 812 -50.94 7.96 4.81
N ARG A 813 -50.74 9.04 4.02
CA ARG A 813 -51.80 9.70 3.20
C ARG A 813 -51.33 11.04 2.60
N LEU A 814 -51.10 11.05 1.28
CA LEU A 814 -51.60 12.05 0.30
C LEU A 814 -51.06 11.77 -1.13
N LYS A 815 -49.82 11.29 -1.28
CA LYS A 815 -49.12 11.17 -2.58
C LYS A 815 -48.64 9.77 -2.99
N GLU A 816 -48.81 8.72 -2.18
CA GLU A 816 -48.27 7.35 -2.41
C GLU A 816 -46.82 7.37 -2.96
N PRO A 817 -45.86 8.02 -2.27
CA PRO A 817 -44.48 8.07 -2.74
C PRO A 817 -43.82 6.68 -2.68
N ASP A 818 -42.87 6.44 -3.58
CA ASP A 818 -41.89 5.37 -3.41
C ASP A 818 -40.96 5.76 -2.25
N ILE A 819 -41.01 4.99 -1.16
CA ILE A 819 -40.36 5.33 0.10
C ILE A 819 -39.61 4.10 0.63
N ALA A 820 -38.38 4.33 1.10
CA ALA A 820 -37.51 3.31 1.66
C ALA A 820 -36.83 3.84 2.92
N ALA A 821 -36.79 3.05 4.00
CA ALA A 821 -35.95 3.39 5.15
C ALA A 821 -34.51 2.96 4.87
N LEU A 822 -33.57 3.88 5.05
CA LEU A 822 -32.17 3.70 4.65
C LEU A 822 -31.30 3.09 5.76
N ALA A 823 -31.63 3.32 7.02
CA ALA A 823 -30.80 2.96 8.17
C ALA A 823 -31.68 2.51 9.34
N TYR A 824 -31.25 1.46 10.04
CA TYR A 824 -31.93 0.91 11.20
C TYR A 824 -30.97 0.80 12.38
N THR A 825 -31.36 1.37 13.52
CA THR A 825 -30.63 1.18 14.77
C THR A 825 -30.79 -0.25 15.30
N HIS A 826 -30.00 -0.62 16.30
CA HIS A 826 -30.14 -1.93 16.93
C HIS A 826 -31.50 -2.06 17.65
N LYS A 827 -31.97 -3.30 17.83
CA LYS A 827 -33.24 -3.60 18.54
C LYS A 827 -33.27 -3.16 20.00
N SER A 828 -32.10 -2.84 20.59
CA SER A 828 -31.98 -2.32 21.95
C SER A 828 -32.02 -0.79 22.02
N SER A 829 -32.12 -0.11 20.88
CA SER A 829 -32.23 1.34 20.84
C SER A 829 -33.70 1.78 20.96
N TRP A 830 -33.96 2.93 21.56
CA TRP A 830 -35.30 3.54 21.62
C TRP A 830 -35.21 5.06 21.47
N GLY A 831 -36.32 5.69 21.09
CA GLY A 831 -36.48 7.14 21.16
C GLY A 831 -36.84 7.56 22.57
N GLU A 832 -35.98 8.33 23.23
CA GLU A 832 -36.22 8.94 24.53
C GLU A 832 -36.85 10.33 24.34
N ALA A 833 -38.01 10.54 24.98
CA ALA A 833 -38.80 11.76 24.86
C ALA A 833 -38.68 12.68 26.07
N ASP A 834 -38.10 12.20 27.18
CA ASP A 834 -37.76 13.01 28.35
C ASP A 834 -36.40 13.70 28.12
N LEU A 835 -36.45 14.90 27.53
CA LEU A 835 -35.30 15.74 27.20
C LEU A 835 -34.79 16.57 28.38
#